data_AF-A0A452ZZZ7-F1
#
_entry.id   AF-A0A452ZZZ7-F1
#
_cell.length_a   1.000
_cell.length_b   1.000
_cell.length_c   1.000
_cell.angle_alpha   90.00
_cell.angle_beta   90.00
_cell.angle_gamma   90.00
#
_symmetry.space_group_name_H-M   'P 1'
#
loop_
_entity.id
_entity.type
_entity.pdbx_description
1 polymer ?
#
loop_
_entity_poly.entity_id
_entity_poly.type
_entity_poly.pdbx_seq_one_letter_code
_entity_poly.pdbx_strand_id
1 'polypeptide(L)'
;MELSKVTVGRCGGIPKVIATIGHLFTKENAAGRRWSVSATDLLKEINDDFMHKLETDQEFHSLRDLFSWMQSYFDGCSDSLKPCIFYLSIFPPEQKLRQRHLLRRWIAEGYCRDTYNATAEENGERLFMELVSLSIIQRCQKTMKCLYQVNGFFHEYIISRRMEDNLVFALEGNCSPNSQHAGQHLTIREDWDRDITVFKTMDFSRLRSLTVFGKWMSFFLSSDMSLLRVLDMADTSGILDADLEQIVKVLPRLKFLSLRGCKGISHLPESFGGLRQLQTLDVRDTSIAMLPLCVIKLQKLQYIRAGTIISSDEGDDALASIPTTTVDQTSRPLESSDDMVTTLPETTEEVQTSTPPEASDDVVTTLPKTTEEIQTSTLPETRTEVQISISPEGSDDMVTALPETTDVQTSTRLSWSCRPCSLVSSWLSKLRRRRLDNDGVEFPVGIGSMTALHTIGVVNVNIPNGKAILKELKNLTQLRKLSVSGINRQNIQELCDFISGHKHLESLSLRLDKDKDKDEGLLACFGDMISQPPKTLKSLKLYGHVNKLPIWIKQLNNLEKLHLELTILVPEDMHFLGGLPDRYCLRGLCVKPIQDGELNFGTLGNVIFSRLRVLEIDCTSKLHVTFVERVFREAEVLKIHCSDGASLRISGLEHMSDLKEVWLKGSYGDELKQELQQQLSVHKRKPVLKLVQRRSS
;
A
#
# COMPACT_ATOMS: atom_id res chain seq x y z
N MET A 1 18.94 -5.57 26.09
CA MET A 1 18.59 -6.22 24.81
C MET A 1 17.90 -5.27 23.84
N GLU A 2 17.17 -4.26 24.31
CA GLU A 2 16.46 -3.31 23.43
C GLU A 2 17.40 -2.27 22.79
N LEU A 3 18.23 -1.59 23.59
CA LEU A 3 19.25 -0.65 23.06
C LEU A 3 20.21 -1.29 22.06
N SER A 4 20.63 -2.54 22.29
CA SER A 4 21.48 -3.27 21.35
C SER A 4 20.79 -3.53 20.00
N LYS A 5 19.46 -3.74 19.99
CA LYS A 5 18.71 -3.88 18.74
C LYS A 5 18.63 -2.55 17.99
N VAL A 6 18.42 -1.44 18.71
CA VAL A 6 18.42 -0.09 18.14
C VAL A 6 19.77 0.21 17.48
N THR A 7 20.88 0.02 18.20
CA THR A 7 22.22 0.27 17.66
C THR A 7 22.52 -0.60 16.44
N VAL A 8 22.20 -1.89 16.47
CA VAL A 8 22.38 -2.78 15.29
C VAL A 8 21.50 -2.32 14.11
N GLY A 9 20.29 -1.84 14.38
CA GLY A 9 19.40 -1.24 13.38
C GLY A 9 20.06 -0.03 12.70
N ARG A 10 20.59 0.90 13.50
CA ARG A 10 21.32 2.10 13.02
C ARG A 10 22.59 1.77 12.23
N CYS A 11 23.28 0.68 12.55
CA CYS A 11 24.43 0.24 11.76
C CYS A 11 24.07 -0.25 10.35
N GLY A 12 22.78 -0.48 10.05
CA GLY A 12 22.34 -0.83 8.69
C GLY A 12 22.90 -2.14 8.14
N GLY A 13 23.43 -3.01 9.00
CA GLY A 13 24.09 -4.25 8.59
C GLY A 13 25.50 -4.07 8.02
N ILE A 14 26.13 -2.88 8.15
CA ILE A 14 27.50 -2.65 7.68
C ILE A 14 28.48 -3.35 8.63
N PRO A 15 29.20 -4.42 8.19
CA PRO A 15 30.01 -5.22 9.10
C PRO A 15 31.13 -4.43 9.78
N LYS A 16 31.74 -3.47 9.06
CA LYS A 16 32.81 -2.62 9.60
C LYS A 16 32.31 -1.76 10.77
N VAL A 17 31.14 -1.15 10.67
CA VAL A 17 30.54 -0.32 11.73
C VAL A 17 30.19 -1.18 12.95
N ILE A 18 29.56 -2.33 12.73
CA ILE A 18 29.18 -3.28 13.79
C ILE A 18 30.43 -3.79 14.52
N ALA A 19 31.48 -4.16 13.79
CA ALA A 19 32.72 -4.67 14.35
C ALA A 19 33.45 -3.59 15.18
N THR A 20 33.53 -2.35 14.70
CA THR A 20 34.19 -1.26 15.44
C THR A 20 33.45 -0.92 16.74
N ILE A 21 32.11 -0.82 16.70
CA ILE A 21 31.31 -0.64 17.91
C ILE A 21 31.49 -1.82 18.87
N GLY A 22 31.46 -3.06 18.36
CA GLY A 22 31.70 -4.27 19.15
C GLY A 22 33.09 -4.29 19.81
N HIS A 23 34.11 -3.81 19.11
CA HIS A 23 35.47 -3.74 19.63
C HIS A 23 35.60 -2.78 20.82
N LEU A 24 34.91 -1.63 20.77
CA LEU A 24 34.85 -0.68 21.88
C LEU A 24 34.37 -1.36 23.17
N PHE A 25 33.29 -2.16 23.09
CA PHE A 25 32.79 -2.94 24.24
C PHE A 25 33.83 -3.95 24.77
N THR A 26 34.57 -4.62 23.88
CA THR A 26 35.61 -5.56 24.31
C THR A 26 36.79 -4.88 24.99
N LYS A 27 37.20 -3.70 24.50
CA LYS A 27 38.30 -2.90 25.05
C LYS A 27 37.95 -2.34 26.43
N GLU A 28 36.73 -1.85 26.62
CA GLU A 28 36.28 -1.36 27.93
C GLU A 28 36.18 -2.48 28.97
N ASN A 29 35.72 -3.68 28.57
CA ASN A 29 35.67 -4.85 29.45
C ASN A 29 37.07 -5.35 29.84
N ALA A 30 38.05 -5.29 28.93
CA ALA A 30 39.42 -5.72 29.19
C ALA A 30 40.21 -4.75 30.10
N ALA A 31 39.83 -3.47 30.15
CA ALA A 31 40.53 -2.43 30.90
C ALA A 31 40.33 -2.49 32.44
N GLY A 32 39.58 -3.46 32.97
CA GLY A 32 39.48 -3.74 34.41
C GLY A 32 38.90 -2.60 35.27
N ARG A 33 38.36 -1.54 34.67
CA ARG A 33 37.68 -0.47 35.39
C ARG A 33 36.39 -1.04 36.01
N ARG A 34 36.29 -1.03 37.35
CA ARG A 34 34.98 -1.07 38.05
C ARG A 34 34.08 -0.08 37.33
N TRP A 35 33.02 -0.54 36.65
CA TRP A 35 32.16 0.30 35.82
C TRP A 35 31.83 1.62 36.54
N SER A 36 32.27 2.76 36.00
CA SER A 36 31.61 4.03 36.31
C SER A 36 30.39 4.26 35.41
N VAL A 37 30.28 3.51 34.31
CA VAL A 37 29.28 3.63 33.25
C VAL A 37 28.90 2.21 32.80
N SER A 38 27.60 1.89 32.76
CA SER A 38 27.11 0.58 32.31
C SER A 38 27.25 0.44 30.79
N ALA A 39 27.35 -0.78 30.26
CA ALA A 39 27.28 -1.03 28.80
C ALA A 39 26.01 -0.42 28.16
N THR A 40 24.94 -0.30 28.95
CA THR A 40 23.70 0.38 28.55
C THR A 40 23.87 1.90 28.42
N ASP A 41 24.64 2.53 29.30
CA ASP A 41 24.92 3.96 29.26
C ASP A 41 25.82 4.29 28.08
N LEU A 42 26.83 3.45 27.77
CA LEU A 42 27.68 3.63 26.59
C LEU A 42 26.87 3.53 25.28
N LEU A 43 25.98 2.54 25.17
CA LEU A 43 25.09 2.42 24.01
C LEU A 43 24.15 3.63 23.89
N LYS A 44 23.66 4.15 25.02
CA LYS A 44 22.85 5.36 25.03
C LYS A 44 23.64 6.55 24.51
N GLU A 45 24.84 6.74 25.04
CA GLU A 45 25.75 7.81 24.64
C GLU A 45 26.10 7.73 23.14
N ILE A 46 26.30 6.53 22.60
CA ILE A 46 26.53 6.33 21.16
C ILE A 46 25.27 6.66 20.36
N ASN A 47 24.10 6.20 20.80
CA ASN A 47 22.86 6.44 20.06
C ASN A 47 22.38 7.90 20.13
N ASP A 48 22.72 8.66 21.16
CA ASP A 48 22.31 10.06 21.30
C ASP A 48 22.94 10.95 20.20
N ASP A 49 24.15 10.61 19.72
CA ASP A 49 24.88 11.37 18.69
C ASP A 49 25.64 10.44 17.72
N PHE A 50 24.93 9.44 17.20
CA PHE A 50 25.50 8.28 16.49
C PHE A 50 26.46 8.66 15.36
N MET A 51 26.03 9.54 14.44
CA MET A 51 26.84 9.88 13.27
C MET A 51 28.08 10.69 13.63
N HIS A 52 27.92 11.74 14.44
CA HIS A 52 29.03 12.61 14.83
C HIS A 52 30.07 11.82 15.62
N LYS A 53 29.66 10.99 16.58
CA LYS A 53 30.59 10.13 17.33
C LYS A 53 31.40 9.19 16.46
N LEU A 54 30.74 8.47 15.56
CA LEU A 54 31.44 7.54 14.66
C LEU A 54 32.42 8.26 13.72
N GLU A 55 32.20 9.54 13.43
CA GLU A 55 33.02 10.33 12.53
C GLU A 55 34.19 11.05 13.23
N THR A 56 33.96 11.60 14.43
CA THR A 56 34.93 12.48 15.10
C THR A 56 35.75 11.80 16.18
N ASP A 57 35.18 10.83 16.89
CA ASP A 57 35.83 10.23 18.08
C ASP A 57 37.00 9.31 17.67
N GLN A 58 38.08 9.37 18.44
CA GLN A 58 39.34 8.69 18.16
C GLN A 58 39.19 7.17 18.19
N GLU A 59 38.28 6.64 19.01
CA GLU A 59 37.97 5.21 19.07
C GLU A 59 37.37 4.66 17.75
N PHE A 60 36.80 5.54 16.92
CA PHE A 60 36.20 5.18 15.63
C PHE A 60 37.04 5.59 14.42
N HIS A 61 38.33 5.92 14.59
CA HIS A 61 39.21 6.38 13.50
C HIS A 61 39.23 5.45 12.28
N SER A 62 39.05 4.14 12.49
CA SER A 62 38.96 3.14 11.41
C SER A 62 37.79 3.36 10.44
N LEU A 63 36.79 4.16 10.81
CA LEU A 63 35.61 4.47 10.01
C LEU A 63 35.77 5.73 9.14
N ARG A 64 36.87 6.50 9.24
CA ARG A 64 37.04 7.75 8.46
C ARG A 64 36.91 7.53 6.95
N ASP A 65 37.53 6.49 6.41
CA ASP A 65 37.43 6.17 4.98
C ASP A 65 35.98 5.85 4.56
N LEU A 66 35.17 5.28 5.47
CA LEU A 66 33.75 5.03 5.21
C LEU A 66 32.97 6.34 5.09
N PHE A 67 33.24 7.33 5.95
CA PHE A 67 32.61 8.65 5.86
C PHE A 67 33.05 9.42 4.61
N SER A 68 34.33 9.35 4.26
CA SER A 68 34.84 9.91 2.99
C SER A 68 34.18 9.26 1.78
N TRP A 69 34.02 7.93 1.80
CA TRP A 69 33.30 7.20 0.76
C TRP A 69 31.82 7.60 0.71
N MET A 70 31.14 7.69 1.86
CA MET A 70 29.73 8.12 1.94
C MET A 70 29.55 9.52 1.34
N GLN A 71 30.43 10.47 1.67
CA GLN A 71 30.37 11.81 1.12
C GLN A 71 30.46 11.79 -0.42
N SER A 72 31.49 11.13 -0.97
CA SER A 72 31.66 10.96 -2.42
C SER A 72 30.48 10.24 -3.07
N TYR A 73 29.93 9.24 -2.38
CA TYR A 73 28.80 8.45 -2.83
C TYR A 73 27.52 9.29 -2.98
N PHE A 74 27.22 10.15 -2.00
CA PHE A 74 26.07 11.07 -2.09
C PHE A 74 26.32 12.25 -3.04
N ASP A 75 27.56 12.74 -3.13
CA ASP A 75 27.93 13.80 -4.07
C ASP A 75 27.81 13.34 -5.53
N GLY A 76 28.07 12.05 -5.79
CA GLY A 76 27.90 11.42 -7.10
C GLY A 76 26.44 11.12 -7.49
N CYS A 77 25.47 11.28 -6.59
CA CYS A 77 24.06 11.07 -6.90
C CYS A 77 23.51 12.19 -7.81
N SER A 78 22.61 11.84 -8.72
CA SER A 78 21.99 12.82 -9.61
C SER A 78 21.13 13.84 -8.86
N ASP A 79 21.02 15.07 -9.39
CA ASP A 79 20.19 16.11 -8.78
C ASP A 79 18.70 15.77 -8.77
N SER A 80 18.25 14.89 -9.66
CA SER A 80 16.90 14.31 -9.63
C SER A 80 16.69 13.31 -8.50
N LEU A 81 17.75 12.61 -8.07
CA LEU A 81 17.68 11.60 -7.02
C LEU A 81 17.80 12.20 -5.61
N LYS A 82 18.62 13.25 -5.45
CA LYS A 82 18.89 13.91 -4.16
C LYS A 82 17.60 14.26 -3.38
N PRO A 83 16.56 14.90 -3.96
CA PRO A 83 15.32 15.15 -3.24
C PRO A 83 14.65 13.88 -2.72
N CYS A 84 14.65 12.80 -3.50
CA CYS A 84 14.08 11.51 -3.12
C CYS A 84 14.86 10.85 -1.98
N ILE A 85 16.19 10.97 -1.97
CA ILE A 85 17.06 10.51 -0.87
C ILE A 85 16.69 11.22 0.43
N PHE A 86 16.70 12.56 0.43
CA PHE A 86 16.42 13.33 1.65
C PHE A 86 15.00 13.09 2.14
N TYR A 87 14.05 12.90 1.23
CA TYR A 87 12.67 12.57 1.58
C TYR A 87 12.53 11.30 2.42
N LEU A 88 13.49 10.37 2.37
CA LEU A 88 13.44 9.13 3.15
C LEU A 88 13.56 9.36 4.66
N SER A 89 14.16 10.46 5.11
CA SER A 89 14.29 10.78 6.54
C SER A 89 12.96 11.07 7.23
N ILE A 90 11.89 11.34 6.45
CA ILE A 90 10.52 11.47 6.94
C ILE A 90 10.09 10.18 7.66
N PHE A 91 10.57 9.01 7.24
CA PHE A 91 10.12 7.71 7.73
C PHE A 91 11.08 7.15 8.78
N PRO A 92 10.60 6.66 9.93
CA PRO A 92 11.48 6.01 10.91
C PRO A 92 12.23 4.81 10.33
N PRO A 93 13.42 4.45 10.86
CA PRO A 93 14.22 3.34 10.34
C PRO A 93 13.46 2.02 10.24
N GLU A 94 12.58 1.70 11.18
CA GLU A 94 11.80 0.45 11.22
C GLU A 94 10.60 0.44 10.28
N GLN A 95 10.23 1.60 9.75
CA GLN A 95 9.01 1.78 8.96
C GLN A 95 9.08 0.99 7.66
N LYS A 96 8.05 0.19 7.43
CA LYS A 96 7.92 -0.59 6.19
C LYS A 96 7.28 0.26 5.11
N LEU A 97 8.05 0.55 4.07
CA LEU A 97 7.64 1.37 2.94
C LEU A 97 6.98 0.52 1.86
N ARG A 98 5.89 1.03 1.30
CA ARG A 98 5.29 0.52 0.07
C ARG A 98 5.72 1.41 -1.08
N GLN A 99 6.28 0.82 -2.13
CA GLN A 99 6.75 1.53 -3.31
C GLN A 99 5.71 2.51 -3.88
N ARG A 100 4.53 2.03 -4.27
CA ARG A 100 3.47 2.90 -4.83
C ARG A 100 3.00 4.01 -3.90
N HIS A 101 3.09 3.81 -2.59
CA HIS A 101 2.77 4.87 -1.62
C HIS A 101 3.81 5.98 -1.69
N LEU A 102 5.09 5.62 -1.68
CA LEU A 102 6.21 6.55 -1.79
C LEU A 102 6.21 7.29 -3.14
N LEU A 103 6.04 6.57 -4.25
CA LEU A 103 5.98 7.17 -5.60
C LEU A 103 4.89 8.23 -5.70
N ARG A 104 3.67 7.95 -5.22
CA ARG A 104 2.56 8.91 -5.28
C ARG A 104 2.80 10.16 -4.44
N ARG A 105 3.54 10.02 -3.34
CA ARG A 105 3.99 11.17 -2.56
C ARG A 105 5.02 11.99 -3.33
N TRP A 106 6.01 11.36 -3.97
CA TRP A 106 6.98 12.07 -4.83
C TRP A 106 6.35 12.76 -6.05
N ILE A 107 5.34 12.15 -6.67
CA ILE A 107 4.56 12.77 -7.76
C ILE A 107 3.82 14.01 -7.25
N ALA A 108 3.17 13.91 -6.08
CA ALA A 108 2.48 15.04 -5.46
C ALA A 108 3.44 16.19 -5.09
N GLU A 109 4.63 15.86 -4.58
CA GLU A 109 5.71 16.84 -4.35
C GLU A 109 6.23 17.45 -5.66
N GLY A 110 6.19 16.69 -6.75
CA GLY A 110 6.64 17.07 -8.08
C GLY A 110 8.11 16.73 -8.34
N TYR A 111 8.65 15.75 -7.61
CA TYR A 111 9.97 15.13 -7.87
C TYR A 111 9.91 14.20 -9.09
N CYS A 112 8.73 13.63 -9.35
CA CYS A 112 8.45 12.83 -10.52
C CYS A 112 7.40 13.57 -11.36
N ARG A 113 7.72 13.86 -12.63
CA ARG A 113 6.83 14.56 -13.57
C ARG A 113 6.77 13.81 -14.88
N ASP A 114 5.72 14.05 -15.65
CA ASP A 114 5.64 13.58 -17.03
C ASP A 114 6.74 14.26 -17.86
N THR A 115 7.42 13.48 -18.68
CA THR A 115 8.34 13.93 -19.72
C THR A 115 7.78 13.51 -21.09
N TYR A 116 8.39 13.97 -22.17
CA TYR A 116 7.94 13.62 -23.53
C TYR A 116 7.88 12.10 -23.77
N ASN A 117 8.76 11.32 -23.12
CA ASN A 117 8.90 9.88 -23.35
C ASN A 117 8.45 8.99 -22.18
N ALA A 118 8.08 9.56 -21.03
CA ALA A 118 7.77 8.79 -19.83
C ALA A 118 6.79 9.51 -18.90
N THR A 119 5.90 8.73 -18.31
CA THR A 119 4.95 9.20 -17.30
C THR A 119 5.63 9.50 -15.96
N ALA A 120 4.99 10.30 -15.11
CA ALA A 120 5.43 10.58 -13.76
C ALA A 120 5.57 9.30 -12.91
N GLU A 121 4.72 8.30 -13.13
CA GLU A 121 4.84 6.98 -12.47
C GLU A 121 6.09 6.23 -12.94
N GLU A 122 6.36 6.15 -14.24
CA GLU A 122 7.55 5.48 -14.78
C GLU A 122 8.85 6.18 -14.33
N ASN A 123 8.85 7.51 -14.31
CA ASN A 123 9.98 8.28 -13.78
C ASN A 123 10.19 8.02 -12.28
N GLY A 124 9.12 7.93 -11.49
CA GLY A 124 9.19 7.60 -10.08
C GLY A 124 9.66 6.17 -9.82
N GLU A 125 9.22 5.20 -10.64
CA GLU A 125 9.66 3.81 -10.59
C GLU A 125 11.17 3.70 -10.84
N ARG A 126 11.68 4.41 -11.86
CA ARG A 126 13.11 4.46 -12.17
C ARG A 126 13.95 4.99 -11.01
N LEU A 127 13.55 6.14 -10.43
CA LEU A 127 14.24 6.72 -9.26
C LEU A 127 14.19 5.78 -8.05
N PHE A 128 13.06 5.11 -7.82
CA PHE A 128 12.92 4.14 -6.75
C PHE A 128 13.88 2.94 -6.94
N MET A 129 13.97 2.40 -8.15
CA MET A 129 14.87 1.30 -8.47
C MET A 129 16.34 1.71 -8.39
N GLU A 130 16.67 2.96 -8.73
CA GLU A 130 18.00 3.53 -8.51
C GLU A 130 18.37 3.48 -7.02
N LEU A 131 17.49 3.93 -6.10
CA LEU A 131 17.72 3.82 -4.65
C LEU A 131 17.89 2.39 -4.15
N VAL A 132 17.20 1.43 -4.77
CA VAL A 132 17.36 0.00 -4.47
C VAL A 132 18.71 -0.51 -4.97
N SER A 133 19.14 -0.13 -6.17
CA SER A 133 20.45 -0.49 -6.74
C SER A 133 21.61 0.08 -5.91
N LEU A 134 21.39 1.26 -5.35
CA LEU A 134 22.26 1.97 -4.42
C LEU A 134 22.22 1.37 -3.01
N SER A 135 21.34 0.41 -2.72
CA SER A 135 21.17 -0.19 -1.39
C SER A 135 20.80 0.79 -0.26
N ILE A 136 20.43 2.04 -0.60
CA ILE A 136 19.87 3.03 0.33
C ILE A 136 18.52 2.53 0.85
N ILE A 137 17.73 1.91 -0.03
CA ILE A 137 16.49 1.22 0.32
C ILE A 137 16.67 -0.27 0.03
N GLN A 138 16.23 -1.12 0.94
CA GLN A 138 16.37 -2.57 0.84
C GLN A 138 15.03 -3.28 0.94
N ARG A 139 14.88 -4.36 0.18
CA ARG A 139 13.68 -5.20 0.22
C ARG A 139 13.66 -6.05 1.49
N CYS A 140 12.51 -6.09 2.16
CA CYS A 140 12.29 -6.95 3.32
C CYS A 140 12.21 -8.42 2.88
N GLN A 141 13.26 -9.21 3.14
CA GLN A 141 13.36 -10.60 2.68
C GLN A 141 12.34 -11.56 3.34
N LYS A 142 11.77 -11.20 4.50
CA LYS A 142 10.94 -12.09 5.33
C LYS A 142 9.42 -11.96 5.10
N THR A 143 8.97 -11.10 4.19
CA THR A 143 7.54 -10.86 3.97
C THR A 143 7.12 -11.24 2.55
N MET A 144 5.99 -11.95 2.42
CA MET A 144 5.33 -12.21 1.12
C MET A 144 4.89 -10.91 0.41
N LYS A 145 4.87 -9.80 1.15
CA LYS A 145 4.61 -8.44 0.67
C LYS A 145 5.89 -7.79 0.15
N CYS A 146 5.82 -7.06 -0.97
CA CYS A 146 6.89 -6.19 -1.48
C CYS A 146 7.00 -4.94 -0.58
N LEU A 147 7.56 -5.14 0.63
CA LEU A 147 7.86 -4.07 1.56
C LEU A 147 9.34 -3.75 1.51
N TYR A 148 9.63 -2.47 1.63
CA TYR A 148 10.97 -1.94 1.61
C TYR A 148 11.27 -1.25 2.94
N GLN A 149 12.54 -1.07 3.24
CA GLN A 149 13.01 -0.38 4.44
C GLN A 149 14.23 0.44 4.05
N VAL A 150 14.34 1.65 4.60
CA VAL A 150 15.56 2.45 4.45
C VAL A 150 16.67 1.76 5.24
N ASN A 151 17.86 1.64 4.66
CA ASN A 151 19.00 1.14 5.40
C ASN A 151 19.31 2.07 6.58
N GLY A 152 19.45 1.51 7.79
CA GLY A 152 19.60 2.31 9.01
C GLY A 152 20.82 3.24 8.99
N PHE A 153 21.95 2.82 8.42
CA PHE A 153 23.15 3.65 8.40
C PHE A 153 23.00 4.82 7.44
N PHE A 154 22.45 4.56 6.25
CA PHE A 154 22.12 5.62 5.30
C PHE A 154 21.08 6.58 5.88
N HIS A 155 20.06 6.08 6.58
CA HIS A 155 19.06 6.91 7.24
C HIS A 155 19.68 7.87 8.26
N GLU A 156 20.52 7.36 9.18
CA GLU A 156 21.23 8.18 10.16
C GLU A 156 22.13 9.23 9.47
N TYR A 157 22.78 8.86 8.35
CA TYR A 157 23.66 9.76 7.62
C TYR A 157 22.89 10.87 6.91
N ILE A 158 21.75 10.55 6.30
CA ILE A 158 20.85 11.53 5.68
C ILE A 158 20.35 12.54 6.72
N ILE A 159 20.04 12.09 7.94
CA ILE A 159 19.61 12.96 9.04
C ILE A 159 20.74 13.87 9.52
N SER A 160 21.98 13.38 9.61
CA SER A 160 23.11 14.16 10.11
C SER A 160 23.59 15.23 9.13
N ARG A 161 23.48 14.99 7.82
CA ARG A 161 23.93 15.91 6.76
C ARG A 161 22.88 16.96 6.39
N ARG A 162 22.15 17.51 7.37
CA ARG A 162 21.13 18.55 7.15
C ARG A 162 21.65 19.60 6.16
N MET A 163 20.98 19.73 5.01
CA MET A 163 21.30 20.76 4.02
C MET A 163 21.08 22.15 4.63
N GLU A 164 21.76 23.18 4.09
CA GLU A 164 21.62 24.59 4.50
C GLU A 164 20.15 25.08 4.52
N ASP A 165 19.23 24.36 3.87
CA ASP A 165 17.81 24.67 3.75
C ASP A 165 16.85 23.87 4.68
N ASN A 166 17.34 22.93 5.50
CA ASN A 166 16.51 22.05 6.35
C ASN A 166 15.27 21.48 5.62
N LEU A 167 15.48 20.75 4.51
CA LEU A 167 14.38 20.26 3.67
C LEU A 167 13.35 19.41 4.44
N VAL A 168 13.81 18.58 5.36
CA VAL A 168 12.97 17.74 6.22
C VAL A 168 13.22 18.09 7.68
N PHE A 169 12.15 18.28 8.43
CA PHE A 169 12.18 18.52 9.85
C PHE A 169 11.33 17.49 10.59
N ALA A 170 11.82 17.01 11.74
CA ALA A 170 11.15 16.02 12.57
C ALA A 170 10.86 16.59 13.97
N LEU A 171 9.61 16.47 14.40
CA LEU A 171 9.21 16.69 15.79
C LEU A 171 9.22 15.33 16.51
N GLU A 172 10.13 15.16 17.47
CA GLU A 172 10.40 13.91 18.19
C GLU A 172 10.84 14.16 19.63
N GLY A 173 10.62 13.21 20.54
CA GLY A 173 10.92 13.34 21.97
C GLY A 173 10.40 14.64 22.62
N ASN A 174 11.31 15.38 23.26
CA ASN A 174 11.02 16.68 23.90
C ASN A 174 11.73 17.79 23.11
N CYS A 175 11.17 18.17 21.96
CA CYS A 175 11.69 19.29 21.17
C CYS A 175 11.58 20.60 21.96
N SER A 176 12.65 21.41 21.99
CA SER A 176 12.60 22.74 22.60
C SER A 176 12.05 23.79 21.62
N PRO A 177 11.32 24.80 22.11
CA PRO A 177 10.80 25.89 21.28
C PRO A 177 11.94 26.82 20.86
N ASN A 178 12.59 26.51 19.76
CA ASN A 178 13.50 27.40 19.07
C ASN A 178 12.87 27.79 17.72
N SER A 179 13.15 28.98 17.20
CA SER A 179 12.59 29.52 15.95
C SER A 179 13.04 28.71 14.73
N GLN A 180 12.45 27.53 14.54
CA GLN A 180 12.83 26.58 13.51
C GLN A 180 11.80 26.63 12.37
N HIS A 181 12.29 26.84 11.15
CA HIS A 181 11.48 26.65 9.95
C HIS A 181 11.15 25.17 9.82
N ALA A 182 9.89 24.82 9.57
CA ALA A 182 9.45 23.43 9.39
C ALA A 182 10.05 22.73 8.16
N GLY A 183 10.83 23.45 7.35
CA GLY A 183 11.36 22.96 6.08
C GLY A 183 10.29 22.84 5.00
N GLN A 184 10.57 22.02 3.98
CA GLN A 184 9.56 21.63 2.98
C GLN A 184 8.72 20.43 3.46
N HIS A 185 9.27 19.60 4.35
CA HIS A 185 8.61 18.40 4.85
C HIS A 185 8.68 18.33 6.37
N LEU A 186 7.53 18.21 7.00
CA LEU A 186 7.40 18.01 8.44
C LEU A 186 6.96 16.58 8.74
N THR A 187 7.67 15.92 9.64
CA THR A 187 7.26 14.62 10.19
C THR A 187 7.01 14.76 11.70
N ILE A 188 5.83 14.37 12.14
CA ILE A 188 5.45 14.33 13.55
C ILE A 188 5.61 12.89 14.00
N ARG A 189 6.60 12.61 14.86
CA ARG A 189 6.82 11.25 15.38
C ARG A 189 5.80 10.90 16.46
N GLU A 190 5.68 9.60 16.71
CA GLU A 190 4.77 9.05 17.72
C GLU A 190 5.24 9.36 19.15
N ASP A 191 6.55 9.43 19.37
CA ASP A 191 7.20 9.66 20.66
C ASP A 191 7.32 11.14 21.04
N TRP A 192 6.93 12.07 20.16
CA TRP A 192 6.90 13.50 20.49
C TRP A 192 5.80 13.81 21.51
N ASP A 193 6.13 14.63 22.51
CA ASP A 193 5.23 15.05 23.59
C ASP A 193 3.98 15.82 23.15
N ARG A 194 3.98 16.30 21.89
CA ARG A 194 2.91 17.09 21.29
C ARG A 194 2.77 18.46 21.94
N ASP A 195 3.88 19.10 22.30
CA ASP A 195 3.86 20.47 22.80
C ASP A 195 3.28 21.45 21.76
N ILE A 196 2.12 21.98 22.09
CA ILE A 196 1.40 22.97 21.28
C ILE A 196 2.18 24.27 21.10
N THR A 197 2.99 24.66 22.08
CA THR A 197 3.79 25.89 22.08
C THR A 197 4.86 25.80 21.02
N VAL A 198 5.60 24.67 20.99
CA VAL A 198 6.61 24.38 19.97
C VAL A 198 5.96 24.45 18.59
N PHE A 199 4.85 23.74 18.38
CA PHE A 199 4.17 23.71 17.08
C PHE A 199 3.73 25.09 16.60
N LYS A 200 3.14 25.90 17.48
CA LYS A 200 2.64 27.24 17.13
C LYS A 200 3.74 28.24 16.82
N THR A 201 4.96 28.02 17.31
CA THR A 201 6.11 28.90 17.00
C THR A 201 6.79 28.60 15.67
N MET A 202 6.41 27.49 14.99
CA MET A 202 7.02 27.09 13.73
C MET A 202 6.52 27.91 12.55
N ASP A 203 7.40 28.13 11.58
CA ASP A 203 7.05 28.70 10.28
C ASP A 203 6.71 27.59 9.28
N PHE A 204 5.47 27.59 8.80
CA PHE A 204 4.94 26.63 7.82
C PHE A 204 4.86 27.17 6.39
N SER A 205 5.34 28.39 6.13
CA SER A 205 5.21 29.06 4.83
C SER A 205 5.81 28.29 3.66
N ARG A 206 6.86 27.47 3.91
CA ARG A 206 7.53 26.61 2.93
C ARG A 206 7.01 25.17 2.89
N LEU A 207 6.10 24.80 3.80
CA LEU A 207 5.70 23.42 4.02
C LEU A 207 4.89 22.86 2.85
N ARG A 208 5.30 21.68 2.35
CA ARG A 208 4.67 20.96 1.23
C ARG A 208 4.20 19.56 1.63
N SER A 209 4.89 18.88 2.54
CA SER A 209 4.47 17.60 3.08
C SER A 209 4.32 17.64 4.61
N LEU A 210 3.26 17.03 5.13
CA LEU A 210 3.07 16.73 6.54
C LEU A 210 2.80 15.23 6.69
N THR A 211 3.60 14.55 7.54
CA THR A 211 3.38 13.14 7.93
C THR A 211 3.16 13.06 9.42
N VAL A 212 2.12 12.35 9.86
CA VAL A 212 1.78 12.23 11.27
C VAL A 212 1.78 10.77 11.70
N PHE A 213 2.64 10.43 12.65
CA PHE A 213 2.65 9.13 13.33
C PHE A 213 1.99 9.25 14.71
N GLY A 214 1.34 8.18 15.17
CA GLY A 214 0.70 8.14 16.48
C GLY A 214 -0.66 8.85 16.51
N LYS A 215 -0.85 9.78 17.45
CA LYS A 215 -2.14 10.46 17.68
C LYS A 215 -2.29 11.72 16.80
N TRP A 216 -3.49 12.10 16.42
CA TRP A 216 -3.79 13.38 15.79
C TRP A 216 -4.09 14.44 16.84
N MET A 217 -3.64 15.68 16.63
CA MET A 217 -4.04 16.85 17.40
C MET A 217 -4.60 17.91 16.47
N SER A 218 -5.73 18.51 16.80
CA SER A 218 -6.38 19.53 15.97
C SER A 218 -5.50 20.75 15.72
N PHE A 219 -4.61 21.09 16.67
CA PHE A 219 -3.67 22.21 16.51
C PHE A 219 -2.57 21.94 15.47
N PHE A 220 -2.46 20.73 14.91
CA PHE A 220 -1.57 20.46 13.78
C PHE A 220 -2.00 21.18 12.49
N LEU A 221 -3.21 21.73 12.47
CA LEU A 221 -3.69 22.57 11.38
C LEU A 221 -3.32 24.03 11.66
N SER A 222 -2.58 24.63 10.73
CA SER A 222 -2.33 26.06 10.69
C SER A 222 -2.76 26.62 9.33
N SER A 223 -3.30 27.85 9.34
CA SER A 223 -3.62 28.61 8.12
C SER A 223 -2.40 28.86 7.23
N ASP A 224 -1.20 28.84 7.80
CA ASP A 224 0.04 29.17 7.09
C ASP A 224 0.50 28.02 6.19
N MET A 225 -0.09 26.82 6.34
CA MET A 225 0.16 25.61 5.53
C MET A 225 -0.46 25.67 4.13
N SER A 226 -0.62 26.86 3.56
CA SER A 226 -1.34 27.09 2.29
C SER A 226 -0.70 26.40 1.07
N LEU A 227 0.58 26.00 1.17
CA LEU A 227 1.32 25.31 0.10
C LEU A 227 1.32 23.79 0.23
N LEU A 228 0.68 23.22 1.25
CA LEU A 228 0.70 21.78 1.52
C LEU A 228 0.10 20.98 0.36
N ARG A 229 0.85 19.99 -0.12
CA ARG A 229 0.52 19.08 -1.22
C ARG A 229 0.31 17.65 -0.74
N VAL A 230 1.05 17.23 0.29
CA VAL A 230 1.03 15.86 0.81
C VAL A 230 0.62 15.90 2.28
N LEU A 231 -0.50 15.24 2.60
CA LEU A 231 -0.89 14.95 3.98
C LEU A 231 -1.01 13.44 4.14
N ASP A 232 -0.11 12.85 4.93
CA ASP A 232 -0.06 11.42 5.19
C ASP A 232 -0.31 11.14 6.68
N MET A 233 -1.50 10.62 6.98
CA MET A 233 -1.94 10.27 8.32
C MET A 233 -2.27 8.78 8.38
N ALA A 234 -1.51 7.96 7.63
CA ALA A 234 -1.68 6.52 7.65
C ALA A 234 -1.50 5.97 9.08
N ASP A 235 -2.48 5.20 9.54
CA ASP A 235 -2.58 4.57 10.84
C ASP A 235 -2.57 5.56 12.03
N THR A 236 -2.88 6.85 11.79
CA THR A 236 -3.02 7.87 12.83
C THR A 236 -4.32 7.69 13.62
N SER A 237 -4.23 7.79 14.95
CA SER A 237 -5.35 7.66 15.88
C SER A 237 -5.93 9.03 16.30
N GLY A 238 -7.18 9.07 16.77
CA GLY A 238 -7.76 10.28 17.38
C GLY A 238 -8.28 11.36 16.42
N ILE A 239 -8.14 11.18 15.11
CA ILE A 239 -8.76 12.05 14.10
C ILE A 239 -10.26 11.72 13.93
N LEU A 240 -11.09 12.75 13.87
CA LEU A 240 -12.55 12.65 13.73
C LEU A 240 -13.03 13.36 12.45
N ASP A 241 -14.29 13.10 12.07
CA ASP A 241 -14.90 13.71 10.87
C ASP A 241 -14.86 15.25 10.90
N ALA A 242 -14.98 15.86 12.09
CA ALA A 242 -14.89 17.31 12.26
C ALA A 242 -13.49 17.88 11.95
N ASP A 243 -12.42 17.13 12.24
CA ASP A 243 -11.06 17.52 11.87
C ASP A 243 -10.88 17.48 10.36
N LEU A 244 -11.45 16.47 9.69
CA LEU A 244 -11.40 16.34 8.24
C LEU A 244 -12.10 17.52 7.54
N GLU A 245 -13.22 18.00 8.07
CA GLU A 245 -13.89 19.21 7.59
C GLU A 245 -12.95 20.44 7.65
N GLN A 246 -12.16 20.57 8.72
CA GLN A 246 -11.18 21.66 8.84
C GLN A 246 -9.99 21.49 7.89
N ILE A 247 -9.46 20.27 7.77
CA ILE A 247 -8.38 19.93 6.84
C ILE A 247 -8.73 20.37 5.42
N VAL A 248 -9.92 20.00 4.96
CA VAL A 248 -10.38 20.32 3.59
C VAL A 248 -10.50 21.82 3.35
N LYS A 249 -10.90 22.59 4.37
CA LYS A 249 -11.02 24.05 4.30
C LYS A 249 -9.66 24.75 4.28
N VAL A 250 -8.73 24.31 5.12
CA VAL A 250 -7.43 24.97 5.32
C VAL A 250 -6.42 24.58 4.24
N LEU A 251 -6.54 23.38 3.66
CA LEU A 251 -5.52 22.78 2.78
C LEU A 251 -6.03 22.53 1.35
N PRO A 252 -6.45 23.57 0.59
CA PRO A 252 -7.06 23.39 -0.73
C PRO A 252 -6.10 22.92 -1.84
N ARG A 253 -4.78 22.98 -1.59
CA ARG A 253 -3.74 22.62 -2.57
C ARG A 253 -3.27 21.17 -2.47
N LEU A 254 -3.89 20.36 -1.60
CA LEU A 254 -3.57 18.95 -1.47
C LEU A 254 -3.65 18.22 -2.80
N LYS A 255 -2.61 17.43 -3.07
CA LYS A 255 -2.48 16.49 -4.19
C LYS A 255 -2.49 15.04 -3.71
N PHE A 256 -2.05 14.79 -2.48
CA PHE A 256 -2.05 13.47 -1.85
C PHE A 256 -2.67 13.56 -0.46
N LEU A 257 -3.67 12.73 -0.20
CA LEU A 257 -4.27 12.56 1.12
C LEU A 257 -4.36 11.07 1.46
N SER A 258 -3.74 10.67 2.56
CA SER A 258 -3.88 9.32 3.13
C SER A 258 -4.50 9.42 4.51
N LEU A 259 -5.71 8.86 4.64
CA LEU A 259 -6.46 8.64 5.88
C LEU A 259 -6.46 7.15 6.25
N ARG A 260 -5.58 6.37 5.63
CA ARG A 260 -5.60 4.92 5.74
C ARG A 260 -5.51 4.49 7.20
N GLY A 261 -6.36 3.58 7.66
CA GLY A 261 -6.34 3.11 9.06
C GLY A 261 -6.91 4.08 10.10
N CYS A 262 -7.33 5.29 9.70
CA CYS A 262 -8.00 6.25 10.59
C CYS A 262 -9.45 5.81 10.85
N LYS A 263 -9.65 4.94 11.85
CA LYS A 263 -10.96 4.35 12.17
C LYS A 263 -12.03 5.37 12.61
N GLY A 264 -11.60 6.53 13.12
CA GLY A 264 -12.48 7.62 13.56
C GLY A 264 -13.13 8.41 12.42
N ILE A 265 -12.69 8.21 11.17
CA ILE A 265 -13.30 8.82 9.99
C ILE A 265 -14.38 7.88 9.43
N SER A 266 -15.60 8.40 9.35
CA SER A 266 -16.78 7.64 8.93
C SER A 266 -17.41 8.15 7.63
N HIS A 267 -17.14 9.40 7.23
CA HIS A 267 -17.60 9.96 5.97
C HIS A 267 -16.63 11.03 5.47
N LEU A 268 -16.65 11.29 4.16
CA LEU A 268 -16.00 12.48 3.60
C LEU A 268 -17.02 13.64 3.59
N PRO A 269 -16.60 14.87 3.94
CA PRO A 269 -17.51 16.01 3.94
C PRO A 269 -17.89 16.48 2.53
N GLU A 270 -19.02 17.19 2.36
CA GLU A 270 -19.41 17.75 1.06
C GLU A 270 -18.44 18.84 0.55
N SER A 271 -17.73 19.51 1.47
CA SER A 271 -16.66 20.46 1.15
C SER A 271 -15.46 19.77 0.47
N PHE A 272 -15.35 18.44 0.53
CA PHE A 272 -14.25 17.66 -0.02
C PHE A 272 -14.06 17.87 -1.53
N GLY A 273 -15.14 18.20 -2.26
CA GLY A 273 -15.08 18.57 -3.68
C GLY A 273 -14.27 19.86 -3.96
N GLY A 274 -13.87 20.61 -2.92
CA GLY A 274 -12.98 21.77 -3.01
C GLY A 274 -11.52 21.42 -3.28
N LEU A 275 -11.08 20.19 -3.01
CA LEU A 275 -9.70 19.73 -3.21
C LEU A 275 -9.37 19.44 -4.69
N ARG A 276 -9.61 20.41 -5.59
CA ARG A 276 -9.55 20.23 -7.05
C ARG A 276 -8.18 19.80 -7.60
N GLN A 277 -7.12 19.90 -6.79
CA GLN A 277 -5.78 19.45 -7.15
C GLN A 277 -5.47 18.01 -6.72
N LEU A 278 -6.38 17.36 -5.99
CA LEU A 278 -6.15 16.03 -5.43
C LEU A 278 -5.95 14.99 -6.55
N GLN A 279 -4.83 14.27 -6.47
CA GLN A 279 -4.40 13.22 -7.39
C GLN A 279 -4.49 11.83 -6.75
N THR A 280 -4.23 11.72 -5.44
CA THR A 280 -4.33 10.48 -4.67
C THR A 280 -5.17 10.66 -3.42
N LEU A 281 -6.13 9.76 -3.24
CA LEU A 281 -6.91 9.58 -2.01
C LEU A 281 -6.78 8.14 -1.52
N ASP A 282 -6.30 7.94 -0.30
CA ASP A 282 -6.27 6.63 0.37
C ASP A 282 -7.13 6.66 1.64
N VAL A 283 -8.28 6.01 1.57
CA VAL A 283 -9.26 5.85 2.67
C VAL A 283 -9.45 4.39 3.07
N ARG A 284 -8.48 3.53 2.73
CA ARG A 284 -8.53 2.11 3.12
C ARG A 284 -8.52 1.96 4.63
N ASP A 285 -9.11 0.89 5.12
CA ASP A 285 -9.09 0.57 6.56
C ASP A 285 -9.72 1.70 7.44
N THR A 286 -10.58 2.56 6.86
CA THR A 286 -11.41 3.56 7.56
C THR A 286 -12.85 3.07 7.74
N SER A 287 -13.71 3.85 8.40
CA SER A 287 -15.14 3.54 8.55
C SER A 287 -16.01 4.09 7.41
N ILE A 288 -15.42 4.66 6.34
CA ILE A 288 -16.13 5.25 5.20
C ILE A 288 -16.84 4.16 4.40
N ALA A 289 -18.18 4.22 4.36
CA ALA A 289 -19.01 3.30 3.61
C ALA A 289 -19.44 3.83 2.23
N MET A 290 -19.52 5.15 2.07
CA MET A 290 -19.99 5.81 0.85
C MET A 290 -19.15 7.06 0.58
N LEU A 291 -18.82 7.30 -0.69
CA LEU A 291 -18.21 8.54 -1.15
C LEU A 291 -19.31 9.57 -1.51
N PRO A 292 -19.23 10.83 -1.05
CA PRO A 292 -20.21 11.87 -1.36
C PRO A 292 -20.19 12.26 -2.83
N LEU A 293 -21.30 12.81 -3.33
CA LEU A 293 -21.44 13.25 -4.73
C LEU A 293 -20.36 14.27 -5.13
N CYS A 294 -19.89 15.09 -4.18
CA CYS A 294 -18.86 16.09 -4.44
C CYS A 294 -17.53 15.51 -4.95
N VAL A 295 -17.24 14.22 -4.74
CA VAL A 295 -16.01 13.56 -5.21
C VAL A 295 -15.88 13.61 -6.74
N ILE A 296 -16.98 13.64 -7.48
CA ILE A 296 -16.95 13.75 -8.95
C ILE A 296 -16.37 15.08 -9.43
N LYS A 297 -16.27 16.09 -8.56
CA LYS A 297 -15.63 17.39 -8.88
C LYS A 297 -14.10 17.30 -8.93
N LEU A 298 -13.51 16.20 -8.45
CA LEU A 298 -12.06 16.00 -8.34
C LEU A 298 -11.48 15.47 -9.66
N GLN A 299 -11.51 16.30 -10.70
CA GLN A 299 -11.17 15.92 -12.07
C GLN A 299 -9.68 15.52 -12.28
N LYS A 300 -8.79 15.86 -11.34
CA LYS A 300 -7.37 15.47 -11.36
C LYS A 300 -7.08 14.17 -10.59
N LEU A 301 -8.09 13.55 -9.99
CA LEU A 301 -7.91 12.37 -9.15
C LEU A 301 -7.58 11.16 -10.02
N GLN A 302 -6.41 10.57 -9.77
CA GLN A 302 -5.90 9.42 -10.51
C GLN A 302 -6.00 8.13 -9.69
N TYR A 303 -5.93 8.23 -8.36
CA TYR A 303 -5.93 7.07 -7.48
C TYR A 303 -6.91 7.25 -6.34
N ILE A 304 -7.95 6.42 -6.31
CA ILE A 304 -8.85 6.27 -5.16
C ILE A 304 -8.58 4.89 -4.57
N ARG A 305 -8.05 4.82 -3.35
CA ARG A 305 -7.94 3.56 -2.61
C ARG A 305 -8.96 3.55 -1.50
N ALA A 306 -9.87 2.60 -1.56
CA ALA A 306 -11.01 2.50 -0.64
C ALA A 306 -11.31 1.02 -0.34
N GLY A 307 -12.01 0.79 0.77
CA GLY A 307 -12.40 -0.53 1.24
C GLY A 307 -11.34 -1.23 2.10
N THR A 308 -11.73 -2.37 2.65
CA THR A 308 -10.85 -3.28 3.39
C THR A 308 -10.34 -4.34 2.43
N ILE A 309 -9.04 -4.33 2.13
CA ILE A 309 -8.49 -5.35 1.24
C ILE A 309 -8.46 -6.67 2.01
N ILE A 310 -9.21 -7.66 1.53
CA ILE A 310 -9.15 -9.06 1.95
C ILE A 310 -7.67 -9.42 2.10
N SER A 311 -7.30 -9.90 3.27
CA SER A 311 -5.92 -10.15 3.68
C SER A 311 -5.27 -11.29 2.89
N SER A 312 -4.97 -11.08 1.60
CA SER A 312 -4.06 -11.89 0.80
C SER A 312 -3.30 -11.01 -0.21
N ASP A 313 -2.17 -10.50 0.29
CA ASP A 313 -1.01 -9.95 -0.43
C ASP A 313 -1.27 -8.91 -1.55
N GLU A 314 -1.10 -7.64 -1.19
CA GLU A 314 -0.61 -6.61 -2.11
C GLU A 314 0.92 -6.73 -2.21
N GLY A 315 1.39 -7.58 -3.11
CA GLY A 315 2.76 -7.62 -3.61
C GLY A 315 2.76 -7.32 -5.11
N ASP A 316 2.63 -6.04 -5.44
CA ASP A 316 2.78 -5.54 -6.82
C ASP A 316 4.30 -5.48 -7.16
N ASP A 317 4.65 -5.85 -8.39
CA ASP A 317 5.95 -5.64 -9.08
C ASP A 317 7.24 -6.35 -8.59
N ALA A 318 7.33 -7.66 -8.84
CA ALA A 318 8.62 -8.32 -8.99
C ALA A 318 8.52 -9.42 -10.05
N LEU A 319 9.13 -9.17 -11.22
CA LEU A 319 9.90 -10.12 -12.07
C LEU A 319 10.05 -9.64 -13.54
N ALA A 320 10.41 -8.38 -13.76
CA ALA A 320 10.91 -7.93 -15.06
C ALA A 320 12.22 -7.16 -14.88
N SER A 321 13.25 -7.82 -14.33
CA SER A 321 14.69 -7.48 -14.47
C SER A 321 15.52 -8.27 -13.45
N ILE A 322 16.00 -9.45 -13.85
CA ILE A 322 17.23 -10.02 -13.28
C ILE A 322 18.19 -10.09 -14.48
N PRO A 323 19.35 -9.40 -14.46
CA PRO A 323 20.42 -9.71 -15.39
C PRO A 323 20.95 -11.10 -15.04
N THR A 324 20.93 -12.01 -15.99
CA THR A 324 21.69 -13.27 -15.93
C THR A 324 23.18 -12.93 -15.82
N THR A 325 23.74 -13.00 -14.62
CA THR A 325 25.19 -13.13 -14.44
C THR A 325 25.57 -14.57 -14.70
N THR A 326 26.33 -14.76 -15.77
CA THR A 326 27.05 -15.97 -16.11
C THR A 326 27.95 -16.40 -14.97
N VAL A 327 27.87 -17.69 -14.64
CA VAL A 327 28.74 -18.40 -13.71
C VAL A 327 30.16 -18.35 -14.26
N ASP A 328 31.10 -17.83 -13.49
CA ASP A 328 32.51 -18.15 -13.68
C ASP A 328 33.03 -18.78 -12.38
N GLN A 329 33.37 -20.07 -12.48
CA GLN A 329 33.99 -20.85 -11.42
C GLN A 329 35.49 -20.81 -11.64
N THR A 330 36.22 -20.21 -10.71
CA THR A 330 37.65 -20.49 -10.55
C THR A 330 37.96 -20.73 -9.07
N SER A 331 38.28 -21.98 -8.75
CA SER A 331 39.38 -22.24 -7.82
C SER A 331 39.89 -23.68 -7.96
N ARG A 332 41.15 -23.74 -8.41
CA ARG A 332 42.20 -24.78 -8.31
C ARG A 332 42.30 -25.86 -9.40
N PRO A 333 43.47 -25.91 -10.04
CA PRO A 333 44.09 -27.14 -10.50
C PRO A 333 45.42 -27.42 -9.78
N LEU A 334 45.73 -28.70 -9.60
CA LEU A 334 47.09 -29.23 -9.46
C LEU A 334 47.38 -30.10 -10.69
N GLU A 335 48.64 -29.97 -11.15
CA GLU A 335 49.43 -30.92 -11.98
C GLU A 335 49.08 -30.98 -13.49
N SER A 336 49.98 -30.40 -14.31
CA SER A 336 50.99 -31.10 -15.15
C SER A 336 50.37 -31.54 -16.49
N SER A 337 50.95 -31.36 -17.67
CA SER A 337 52.23 -30.87 -18.16
C SER A 337 52.06 -30.68 -19.68
N ASP A 338 52.99 -29.93 -20.27
CA ASP A 338 53.48 -30.02 -21.65
C ASP A 338 52.63 -29.55 -22.85
N ASP A 339 53.25 -28.57 -23.52
CA ASP A 339 53.56 -28.54 -24.95
C ASP A 339 52.52 -28.09 -26.00
N MET A 340 52.75 -26.82 -26.39
CA MET A 340 53.16 -26.36 -27.72
C MET A 340 52.16 -26.33 -28.90
N VAL A 341 52.19 -25.15 -29.56
CA VAL A 341 52.18 -24.94 -31.04
C VAL A 341 50.76 -24.98 -31.66
N THR A 342 50.24 -24.00 -32.43
CA THR A 342 50.82 -23.03 -33.37
C THR A 342 49.74 -22.03 -33.86
N THR A 343 50.14 -20.77 -34.08
CA THR A 343 49.83 -19.86 -35.21
C THR A 343 48.38 -19.54 -35.66
N LEU A 344 48.02 -18.23 -35.54
CA LEU A 344 47.85 -17.20 -36.61
C LEU A 344 46.98 -17.52 -37.87
N PRO A 345 46.55 -16.51 -38.68
CA PRO A 345 46.10 -15.14 -38.34
C PRO A 345 44.95 -14.59 -39.26
N GLU A 346 44.64 -13.29 -39.05
CA GLU A 346 44.33 -12.26 -40.08
C GLU A 346 42.97 -12.35 -40.83
N THR A 347 42.31 -11.28 -41.31
CA THR A 347 42.68 -9.89 -41.67
C THR A 347 41.35 -9.09 -41.85
N THR A 348 41.18 -7.91 -41.25
CA THR A 348 41.30 -6.52 -41.78
C THR A 348 40.08 -5.88 -42.47
N GLU A 349 40.01 -4.57 -42.19
CA GLU A 349 39.44 -3.40 -42.91
C GLU A 349 38.16 -2.79 -42.28
N GLU A 350 38.22 -1.64 -41.57
CA GLU A 350 38.51 -0.24 -41.99
C GLU A 350 37.39 0.36 -42.90
N VAL A 351 36.85 1.59 -42.74
CA VAL A 351 37.03 2.72 -41.82
C VAL A 351 36.01 3.85 -42.16
N GLN A 352 35.72 4.73 -41.18
CA GLN A 352 35.27 6.16 -41.25
C GLN A 352 33.85 6.54 -41.77
N THR A 353 32.92 7.06 -40.94
CA THR A 353 32.76 8.39 -40.27
C THR A 353 32.24 9.53 -41.15
N SER A 354 31.13 10.16 -40.72
CA SER A 354 31.02 11.57 -40.28
C SER A 354 29.66 12.22 -40.61
N THR A 355 29.40 13.33 -39.94
CA THR A 355 28.12 13.88 -39.45
C THR A 355 27.61 15.08 -40.30
N PRO A 356 26.61 15.91 -39.87
CA PRO A 356 25.37 16.23 -40.60
C PRO A 356 25.38 17.63 -41.28
N PRO A 357 24.20 18.12 -41.74
CA PRO A 357 23.96 19.58 -41.72
C PRO A 357 22.54 20.04 -41.30
N GLU A 358 22.49 21.29 -40.85
CA GLU A 358 21.34 22.19 -40.71
C GLU A 358 21.04 22.94 -42.04
N ALA A 359 19.80 23.41 -42.25
CA ALA A 359 19.41 24.81 -42.58
C ALA A 359 18.00 24.90 -43.26
N SER A 360 17.49 26.13 -43.33
CA SER A 360 16.13 26.67 -43.50
C SER A 360 15.55 26.69 -44.92
N ASP A 361 14.22 26.93 -45.05
CA ASP A 361 13.64 28.17 -45.66
C ASP A 361 12.10 28.15 -45.83
N ASP A 362 11.55 29.38 -45.86
CA ASP A 362 10.16 29.84 -45.95
C ASP A 362 9.37 29.46 -47.22
N VAL A 363 8.03 29.60 -47.20
CA VAL A 363 7.22 30.40 -48.16
C VAL A 363 5.70 30.37 -47.84
N VAL A 364 5.11 31.57 -47.99
CA VAL A 364 3.72 32.04 -47.85
C VAL A 364 2.78 31.54 -48.96
N THR A 365 1.47 31.31 -48.70
CA THR A 365 0.33 31.80 -49.54
C THR A 365 -1.09 31.55 -48.98
N THR A 366 -1.79 32.68 -48.75
CA THR A 366 -3.20 33.02 -49.11
C THR A 366 -4.46 32.35 -48.51
N LEU A 367 -5.29 33.25 -47.93
CA LEU A 367 -6.75 33.21 -47.67
C LEU A 367 -7.61 32.97 -48.93
N PRO A 368 -8.93 32.67 -48.76
CA PRO A 368 -9.92 33.76 -48.89
C PRO A 368 -10.98 33.81 -47.76
N LYS A 369 -11.45 35.03 -47.50
CA LYS A 369 -12.69 35.38 -46.79
C LYS A 369 -13.90 35.22 -47.73
N THR A 370 -15.07 34.94 -47.18
CA THR A 370 -16.32 35.60 -47.61
C THR A 370 -17.24 35.78 -46.42
N THR A 371 -17.75 37.00 -46.35
CA THR A 371 -18.66 37.62 -45.39
C THR A 371 -20.09 37.47 -45.89
N GLU A 372 -21.07 37.28 -45.00
CA GLU A 372 -22.42 37.85 -45.17
C GLU A 372 -23.00 38.25 -43.81
N GLU A 373 -23.82 39.29 -43.88
CA GLU A 373 -24.18 40.28 -42.86
C GLU A 373 -25.60 40.10 -42.30
N ILE A 374 -25.77 40.52 -41.03
CA ILE A 374 -26.90 41.26 -40.44
C ILE A 374 -28.32 40.64 -40.45
N GLN A 375 -28.88 40.40 -39.25
CA GLN A 375 -30.05 41.16 -38.73
C GLN A 375 -30.33 40.90 -37.24
N THR A 376 -30.52 42.00 -36.53
CA THR A 376 -30.91 42.19 -35.13
C THR A 376 -32.41 41.92 -34.89
N SER A 377 -32.79 41.37 -33.73
CA SER A 377 -34.03 41.77 -33.01
C SER A 377 -34.07 41.28 -31.54
N THR A 378 -34.04 42.26 -30.63
CA THR A 378 -34.88 42.47 -29.42
C THR A 378 -35.30 41.30 -28.50
N LEU A 379 -34.82 41.36 -27.23
CA LEU A 379 -35.50 41.38 -25.91
C LEU A 379 -36.91 40.73 -25.73
N PRO A 380 -37.31 40.23 -24.53
CA PRO A 380 -37.01 40.87 -23.24
C PRO A 380 -36.70 39.99 -22.02
N GLU A 381 -36.06 40.66 -21.06
CA GLU A 381 -36.03 40.36 -19.64
C GLU A 381 -37.44 40.40 -19.04
N THR A 382 -37.75 39.46 -18.15
CA THR A 382 -38.76 39.67 -17.11
C THR A 382 -38.14 39.42 -15.75
N ARG A 383 -37.94 40.54 -15.05
CA ARG A 383 -37.65 40.69 -13.64
C ARG A 383 -38.99 40.61 -12.90
N THR A 384 -39.06 39.85 -11.80
CA THR A 384 -40.10 40.06 -10.79
C THR A 384 -39.49 39.90 -9.40
N GLU A 385 -39.48 41.02 -8.68
CA GLU A 385 -39.14 41.20 -7.29
C GLU A 385 -40.31 40.80 -6.39
N VAL A 386 -40.05 40.22 -5.21
CA VAL A 386 -40.85 40.39 -3.98
C VAL A 386 -39.87 40.18 -2.79
N GLN A 387 -39.30 41.25 -2.24
CA GLN A 387 -39.76 42.03 -1.07
C GLN A 387 -39.73 41.32 0.29
N ILE A 388 -38.84 41.86 1.13
CA ILE A 388 -38.68 41.71 2.57
C ILE A 388 -39.76 42.56 3.28
N SER A 389 -40.28 42.07 4.41
CA SER A 389 -41.01 42.88 5.38
C SER A 389 -40.46 42.63 6.79
N ILE A 390 -40.19 43.72 7.52
CA ILE A 390 -39.60 43.79 8.86
C ILE A 390 -40.61 44.45 9.83
N SER A 391 -40.60 43.97 11.09
CA SER A 391 -40.88 44.66 12.38
C SER A 391 -42.32 44.91 12.87
N PRO A 392 -42.54 45.28 14.17
CA PRO A 392 -41.65 45.31 15.37
C PRO A 392 -42.31 44.87 16.72
N GLU A 393 -41.60 45.16 17.84
CA GLU A 393 -42.02 45.34 19.26
C GLU A 393 -41.91 44.11 20.18
N GLY A 394 -41.34 44.14 21.39
CA GLY A 394 -40.73 45.19 22.24
C GLY A 394 -40.48 44.62 23.66
N SER A 395 -39.56 45.24 24.43
CA SER A 395 -39.46 45.34 25.92
C SER A 395 -39.55 44.06 26.79
N ASP A 396 -38.93 43.87 27.95
CA ASP A 396 -38.11 44.67 28.87
C ASP A 396 -37.52 43.70 29.94
N ASP A 397 -36.59 44.23 30.75
CA ASP A 397 -36.17 43.83 32.11
C ASP A 397 -35.20 42.63 32.31
N MET A 398 -33.95 42.83 32.72
CA MET A 398 -33.35 43.39 33.97
C MET A 398 -33.26 42.43 35.18
N VAL A 399 -32.00 42.16 35.55
CA VAL A 399 -31.41 42.34 36.91
C VAL A 399 -31.27 41.14 37.88
N THR A 400 -30.02 41.02 38.37
CA THR A 400 -29.51 40.43 39.64
C THR A 400 -29.55 38.91 39.84
N ALA A 401 -28.63 38.24 40.54
CA ALA A 401 -27.33 38.55 41.15
C ALA A 401 -26.70 37.21 41.61
N LEU A 402 -25.37 37.21 41.74
CA LEU A 402 -24.52 36.24 42.48
C LEU A 402 -24.93 36.14 43.97
N PRO A 403 -24.59 35.08 44.75
CA PRO A 403 -23.22 34.73 45.19
C PRO A 403 -22.85 33.23 45.14
N GLU A 404 -21.62 32.86 44.79
CA GLU A 404 -20.50 32.47 45.68
C GLU A 404 -20.83 31.43 46.78
N THR A 405 -20.27 30.21 46.68
CA THR A 405 -19.15 29.69 47.51
C THR A 405 -19.12 28.16 47.62
N THR A 406 -17.88 27.64 47.64
CA THR A 406 -17.36 26.42 48.28
C THR A 406 -17.47 25.03 47.63
N ASP A 407 -16.27 24.42 47.59
CA ASP A 407 -15.87 23.06 47.23
C ASP A 407 -16.66 21.92 47.91
N VAL A 408 -16.76 20.79 47.21
CA VAL A 408 -16.09 19.50 47.52
C VAL A 408 -16.80 18.36 46.79
N GLN A 409 -15.98 17.46 46.23
CA GLN A 409 -16.30 16.21 45.56
C GLN A 409 -17.40 15.37 46.26
N THR A 410 -18.30 14.76 45.49
CA THR A 410 -18.51 13.30 45.54
C THR A 410 -19.45 12.82 44.43
N SER A 411 -19.06 11.68 43.86
CA SER A 411 -19.80 10.81 42.93
C SER A 411 -21.23 10.50 43.41
N THR A 412 -22.24 10.77 42.58
CA THR A 412 -23.42 9.88 42.47
C THR A 412 -24.02 9.92 41.08
N ARG A 413 -24.18 8.72 40.52
CA ARG A 413 -24.96 8.44 39.31
C ARG A 413 -26.43 8.75 39.58
N LEU A 414 -27.06 9.56 38.73
CA LEU A 414 -28.50 9.46 38.48
C LEU A 414 -28.77 9.59 36.97
N SER A 415 -29.40 8.55 36.47
CA SER A 415 -29.83 8.33 35.10
C SER A 415 -30.97 9.27 34.71
N TRP A 416 -30.82 10.02 33.63
CA TRP A 416 -31.97 10.53 32.87
C TRP A 416 -32.14 9.73 31.58
N SER A 417 -33.30 9.08 31.53
CA SER A 417 -33.79 8.34 30.38
C SER A 417 -34.46 9.32 29.42
N CYS A 418 -33.88 9.49 28.23
CA CYS A 418 -34.60 10.02 27.08
C CYS A 418 -34.75 8.90 26.06
N ARG A 419 -36.01 8.56 25.75
CA ARG A 419 -36.39 7.52 24.80
C ARG A 419 -35.80 7.82 23.40
N PRO A 420 -35.14 6.87 22.73
CA PRO A 420 -34.70 7.06 21.36
C PRO A 420 -35.85 6.84 20.38
N CYS A 421 -35.97 7.75 19.41
CA CYS A 421 -36.86 7.63 18.25
C CYS A 421 -36.55 6.33 17.48
N SER A 422 -37.53 5.44 17.38
CA SER A 422 -37.43 4.06 16.87
C SER A 422 -37.29 3.94 15.35
N LEU A 423 -37.00 5.02 14.62
CA LEU A 423 -36.82 5.01 13.17
C LEU A 423 -35.35 5.04 12.73
N VAL A 424 -34.41 5.45 13.61
CA VAL A 424 -32.97 5.48 13.33
C VAL A 424 -32.29 4.12 13.65
N SER A 425 -32.85 3.35 14.59
CA SER A 425 -32.30 2.05 15.01
C SER A 425 -32.50 0.93 13.97
N SER A 426 -33.54 1.01 13.15
CA SER A 426 -33.79 0.08 12.03
C SER A 426 -32.79 0.28 10.88
N TRP A 427 -32.43 1.54 10.59
CA TRP A 427 -31.42 1.89 9.59
C TRP A 427 -29.99 1.56 10.07
N LEU A 428 -29.67 1.88 11.32
CA LEU A 428 -28.36 1.54 11.92
C LEU A 428 -28.17 0.03 12.12
N SER A 429 -29.24 -0.74 12.37
CA SER A 429 -29.15 -2.20 12.45
C SER A 429 -29.07 -2.88 11.07
N LYS A 430 -29.58 -2.24 10.00
CA LYS A 430 -29.32 -2.64 8.61
C LYS A 430 -27.89 -2.30 8.17
N LEU A 431 -27.31 -1.18 8.60
CA LEU A 431 -25.91 -0.82 8.38
C LEU A 431 -24.94 -1.71 9.20
N ARG A 432 -25.28 -2.06 10.46
CA ARG A 432 -24.49 -2.98 11.28
C ARG A 432 -24.52 -4.43 10.78
N ARG A 433 -25.64 -4.90 10.18
CA ARG A 433 -25.72 -6.24 9.57
C ARG A 433 -25.06 -6.35 8.19
N ARG A 434 -24.80 -5.23 7.49
CA ARG A 434 -24.06 -5.23 6.21
C ARG A 434 -22.53 -5.22 6.37
N ARG A 435 -22.03 -4.90 7.56
CA ARG A 435 -20.59 -4.70 7.84
C ARG A 435 -19.78 -5.99 8.04
N LEU A 436 -20.38 -7.17 8.06
CA LEU A 436 -19.63 -8.41 8.23
C LEU A 436 -19.16 -9.07 6.91
N ASP A 437 -19.71 -8.69 5.75
CA ASP A 437 -19.40 -9.39 4.49
C ASP A 437 -18.97 -8.47 3.31
N ASN A 438 -19.19 -7.15 3.39
CA ASN A 438 -18.89 -6.23 2.28
C ASN A 438 -17.67 -5.35 2.55
N ASP A 439 -16.57 -5.71 1.89
CA ASP A 439 -15.25 -5.07 1.97
C ASP A 439 -15.12 -3.79 1.10
N GLY A 440 -16.19 -3.38 0.41
CA GLY A 440 -16.20 -2.29 -0.56
C GLY A 440 -16.92 -1.01 -0.13
N VAL A 441 -16.63 0.08 -0.83
CA VAL A 441 -17.23 1.41 -0.64
C VAL A 441 -18.23 1.71 -1.75
N GLU A 442 -19.33 2.36 -1.40
CA GLU A 442 -20.37 2.81 -2.34
C GLU A 442 -19.89 4.08 -3.06
N PHE A 443 -19.82 4.04 -4.39
CA PHE A 443 -19.40 5.18 -5.21
C PHE A 443 -20.61 5.99 -5.70
N PRO A 444 -20.48 7.31 -5.87
CA PRO A 444 -21.56 8.14 -6.41
C PRO A 444 -21.78 7.87 -7.90
N VAL A 445 -23.02 8.08 -8.35
CA VAL A 445 -23.35 8.22 -9.77
C VAL A 445 -22.66 9.49 -10.31
N GLY A 446 -22.16 9.45 -11.53
CA GLY A 446 -21.30 10.47 -12.14
C GLY A 446 -19.80 10.14 -12.09
N ILE A 447 -19.40 9.00 -11.51
CA ILE A 447 -17.99 8.56 -11.43
C ILE A 447 -17.36 8.42 -12.82
N GLY A 448 -18.15 8.10 -13.84
CA GLY A 448 -17.69 7.98 -15.23
C GLY A 448 -17.16 9.29 -15.84
N SER A 449 -17.39 10.44 -15.20
CA SER A 449 -16.82 11.73 -15.61
C SER A 449 -15.35 11.92 -15.21
N MET A 450 -14.84 11.09 -14.29
CA MET A 450 -13.50 11.23 -13.72
C MET A 450 -12.45 10.48 -14.57
N THR A 451 -12.27 10.92 -15.81
CA THR A 451 -11.49 10.20 -16.85
C THR A 451 -9.99 10.07 -16.56
N ALA A 452 -9.45 10.82 -15.60
CA ALA A 452 -8.07 10.72 -15.13
C ALA A 452 -7.81 9.52 -14.19
N LEU A 453 -8.84 8.76 -13.78
CA LEU A 453 -8.69 7.65 -12.85
C LEU A 453 -7.91 6.47 -13.44
N HIS A 454 -6.80 6.11 -12.79
CA HIS A 454 -5.96 4.95 -13.09
C HIS A 454 -6.19 3.78 -12.13
N THR A 455 -6.52 4.06 -10.86
CA THR A 455 -6.80 3.04 -9.85
C THR A 455 -8.04 3.38 -9.06
N ILE A 456 -8.95 2.42 -8.98
CA ILE A 456 -10.11 2.45 -8.09
C ILE A 456 -10.00 1.29 -7.09
N GLY A 457 -10.24 1.62 -5.82
CA GLY A 457 -10.30 0.69 -4.71
C GLY A 457 -11.48 -0.28 -4.81
N VAL A 458 -11.85 -0.90 -3.70
CA VAL A 458 -12.95 -1.88 -3.69
C VAL A 458 -14.28 -1.14 -3.82
N VAL A 459 -14.92 -1.24 -4.98
CA VAL A 459 -16.26 -0.70 -5.26
C VAL A 459 -17.31 -1.72 -4.81
N ASN A 460 -18.28 -1.29 -4.02
CA ASN A 460 -19.44 -2.12 -3.69
C ASN A 460 -20.57 -1.86 -4.69
N VAL A 461 -20.97 -2.91 -5.44
CA VAL A 461 -22.06 -2.85 -6.44
C VAL A 461 -23.33 -3.59 -6.00
N ASN A 462 -23.37 -4.13 -4.78
CA ASN A 462 -24.59 -4.70 -4.18
C ASN A 462 -25.45 -3.60 -3.53
N ILE A 463 -25.79 -2.60 -4.34
CA ILE A 463 -26.56 -1.41 -3.97
C ILE A 463 -27.52 -1.03 -5.08
N PRO A 464 -28.60 -0.25 -4.82
CA PRO A 464 -29.61 0.08 -5.82
C PRO A 464 -29.04 0.66 -7.13
N ASN A 465 -28.00 1.50 -7.04
CA ASN A 465 -27.37 2.14 -8.19
C ASN A 465 -26.15 1.36 -8.74
N GLY A 466 -25.89 0.14 -8.27
CA GLY A 466 -24.69 -0.63 -8.62
C GLY A 466 -24.54 -0.88 -10.12
N LYS A 467 -25.64 -1.17 -10.81
CA LYS A 467 -25.67 -1.30 -12.28
C LYS A 467 -25.29 -0.01 -12.99
N ALA A 468 -25.79 1.13 -12.52
CA ALA A 468 -25.48 2.43 -13.11
C ALA A 468 -24.00 2.76 -12.96
N ILE A 469 -23.42 2.49 -11.78
CA ILE A 469 -21.99 2.65 -11.51
C ILE A 469 -21.16 1.79 -12.47
N LEU A 470 -21.49 0.49 -12.62
CA LEU A 470 -20.78 -0.40 -13.56
C LEU A 470 -20.82 0.10 -15.00
N LYS A 471 -21.97 0.63 -15.46
CA LYS A 471 -22.12 1.22 -16.79
C LYS A 471 -21.24 2.47 -16.96
N GLU A 472 -21.17 3.33 -15.95
CA GLU A 472 -20.34 4.53 -15.99
C GLU A 472 -18.85 4.23 -15.93
N LEU A 473 -18.44 3.17 -15.21
CA LEU A 473 -17.03 2.75 -15.17
C LEU A 473 -16.50 2.45 -16.58
N LYS A 474 -17.36 2.10 -17.55
CA LYS A 474 -17.00 1.96 -18.98
C LYS A 474 -16.34 3.20 -19.58
N ASN A 475 -16.65 4.38 -19.05
CA ASN A 475 -16.13 5.65 -19.56
C ASN A 475 -14.71 5.95 -19.05
N LEU A 476 -14.19 5.17 -18.10
CA LEU A 476 -12.87 5.39 -17.48
C LEU A 476 -11.76 4.69 -18.26
N THR A 477 -11.47 5.18 -19.46
CA THR A 477 -10.57 4.50 -20.40
C THR A 477 -9.11 4.38 -19.94
N GLN A 478 -8.68 5.19 -18.97
CA GLN A 478 -7.33 5.16 -18.38
C GLN A 478 -7.20 4.20 -17.18
N LEU A 479 -8.28 3.48 -16.84
CA LEU A 479 -8.31 2.61 -15.67
C LEU A 479 -7.42 1.38 -15.85
N ARG A 480 -6.43 1.24 -14.97
CA ARG A 480 -5.45 0.13 -14.94
C ARG A 480 -5.73 -0.87 -13.83
N LYS A 481 -6.29 -0.43 -12.70
CA LYS A 481 -6.57 -1.30 -11.55
C LYS A 481 -7.97 -1.06 -10.99
N LEU A 482 -8.72 -2.15 -10.83
CA LEU A 482 -10.06 -2.13 -10.26
C LEU A 482 -10.29 -3.30 -9.31
N SER A 483 -10.94 -3.02 -8.19
CA SER A 483 -11.52 -4.02 -7.32
C SER A 483 -13.04 -3.84 -7.22
N VAL A 484 -13.82 -4.90 -7.36
CA VAL A 484 -15.29 -4.87 -7.27
C VAL A 484 -15.76 -5.94 -6.28
N SER A 485 -16.74 -5.60 -5.46
CA SER A 485 -17.40 -6.47 -4.47
C SER A 485 -18.91 -6.32 -4.58
N GLY A 486 -19.67 -7.27 -4.02
CA GLY A 486 -21.12 -7.23 -4.14
C GLY A 486 -21.64 -7.72 -5.49
N ILE A 487 -20.86 -8.53 -6.19
CA ILE A 487 -21.20 -9.03 -7.54
C ILE A 487 -22.23 -10.15 -7.39
N ASN A 488 -23.37 -10.04 -8.09
CA ASN A 488 -24.51 -10.96 -8.01
C ASN A 488 -25.20 -11.12 -9.38
N ARG A 489 -26.24 -11.98 -9.47
CA ARG A 489 -26.96 -12.22 -10.76
C ARG A 489 -27.52 -10.97 -11.39
N GLN A 490 -27.89 -9.98 -10.59
CA GLN A 490 -28.53 -8.77 -11.10
C GLN A 490 -27.52 -7.89 -11.81
N ASN A 491 -26.27 -7.81 -11.37
CA ASN A 491 -25.28 -6.85 -11.89
C ASN A 491 -24.14 -7.48 -12.72
N ILE A 492 -24.12 -8.82 -12.84
CA ILE A 492 -23.04 -9.55 -13.52
C ILE A 492 -22.90 -9.19 -15.00
N GLN A 493 -24.01 -8.94 -15.70
CA GLN A 493 -23.98 -8.60 -17.12
C GLN A 493 -23.27 -7.26 -17.36
N GLU A 494 -23.61 -6.24 -16.57
CA GLU A 494 -22.96 -4.93 -16.66
C GLU A 494 -21.46 -5.02 -16.33
N LEU A 495 -21.06 -5.91 -15.41
CA LEU A 495 -19.65 -6.18 -15.14
C LEU A 495 -18.94 -6.81 -16.35
N CYS A 496 -19.54 -7.81 -16.99
CA CYS A 496 -18.97 -8.45 -18.19
C CYS A 496 -18.81 -7.45 -19.35
N ASP A 497 -19.81 -6.59 -19.56
CA ASP A 497 -19.77 -5.52 -20.57
C ASP A 497 -18.65 -4.51 -20.28
N PHE A 498 -18.48 -4.15 -19.00
CA PHE A 498 -17.39 -3.29 -18.53
C PHE A 498 -16.02 -3.94 -18.80
N ILE A 499 -15.83 -5.20 -18.40
CA ILE A 499 -14.54 -5.92 -18.55
C ILE A 499 -14.16 -6.01 -20.02
N SER A 500 -15.12 -6.34 -20.89
CA SER A 500 -14.88 -6.48 -22.33
C SER A 500 -14.50 -5.14 -23.01
N GLY A 501 -14.91 -4.01 -22.42
CA GLY A 501 -14.62 -2.67 -22.94
C GLY A 501 -13.24 -2.10 -22.56
N HIS A 502 -12.55 -2.66 -21.55
CA HIS A 502 -11.35 -2.06 -20.99
C HIS A 502 -10.06 -2.70 -21.48
N LYS A 503 -9.40 -2.05 -22.44
CA LYS A 503 -8.19 -2.55 -23.10
C LYS A 503 -6.88 -2.34 -22.32
N HIS A 504 -6.87 -1.45 -21.33
CA HIS A 504 -5.67 -1.09 -20.55
C HIS A 504 -5.70 -1.62 -19.11
N LEU A 505 -6.67 -2.47 -18.77
CA LEU A 505 -6.78 -3.01 -17.42
C LEU A 505 -5.64 -4.00 -17.16
N GLU A 506 -4.85 -3.74 -16.12
CA GLU A 506 -3.68 -4.52 -15.72
C GLU A 506 -3.95 -5.36 -14.47
N SER A 507 -4.84 -4.91 -13.58
CA SER A 507 -5.19 -5.62 -12.35
C SER A 507 -6.68 -5.58 -12.07
N LEU A 508 -7.28 -6.77 -11.89
CA LEU A 508 -8.70 -6.93 -11.61
C LEU A 508 -8.89 -7.82 -10.38
N SER A 509 -9.73 -7.37 -9.45
CA SER A 509 -10.12 -8.12 -8.27
C SER A 509 -11.64 -8.15 -8.16
N LEU A 510 -12.24 -9.33 -8.09
CA LEU A 510 -13.70 -9.50 -8.05
C LEU A 510 -14.09 -10.32 -6.82
N ARG A 511 -15.06 -9.85 -6.04
CA ARG A 511 -15.73 -10.64 -5.00
C ARG A 511 -17.18 -10.91 -5.38
N LEU A 512 -17.49 -12.20 -5.50
CA LEU A 512 -18.81 -12.71 -5.82
C LEU A 512 -19.56 -13.04 -4.52
N ASP A 513 -20.74 -12.45 -4.36
CA ASP A 513 -21.60 -12.70 -3.21
C ASP A 513 -22.26 -14.08 -3.33
N LYS A 514 -22.74 -14.66 -2.23
CA LYS A 514 -23.55 -15.88 -2.29
C LYS A 514 -24.93 -15.56 -2.86
N ASP A 515 -25.40 -16.39 -3.78
CA ASP A 515 -26.80 -16.36 -4.19
C ASP A 515 -27.66 -16.85 -3.01
N LYS A 516 -28.74 -16.13 -2.70
CA LYS A 516 -29.62 -16.49 -1.58
C LYS A 516 -30.66 -17.54 -1.98
N ASP A 517 -30.94 -17.70 -3.27
CA ASP A 517 -32.18 -18.35 -3.71
C ASP A 517 -32.01 -19.62 -4.58
N LYS A 518 -30.81 -20.09 -4.96
CA LYS A 518 -30.65 -21.32 -5.76
C LYS A 518 -29.31 -22.04 -5.52
N ASP A 519 -29.36 -23.37 -5.53
CA ASP A 519 -28.19 -24.29 -5.50
C ASP A 519 -27.30 -24.19 -6.75
N GLU A 520 -27.79 -23.59 -7.84
CA GLU A 520 -26.99 -23.32 -9.04
C GLU A 520 -26.14 -22.05 -8.85
N GLY A 521 -24.82 -22.21 -8.83
CA GLY A 521 -23.89 -21.10 -8.59
C GLY A 521 -23.96 -19.97 -9.63
N LEU A 522 -23.76 -18.72 -9.17
CA LEU A 522 -23.69 -17.49 -9.98
C LEU A 522 -22.78 -17.56 -11.22
N LEU A 523 -21.75 -18.41 -11.18
CA LEU A 523 -20.70 -18.48 -12.20
C LEU A 523 -21.01 -19.33 -13.41
N ALA A 524 -22.11 -20.11 -13.42
CA ALA A 524 -22.51 -20.82 -14.62
C ALA A 524 -22.74 -19.86 -15.81
N CYS A 525 -23.09 -18.60 -15.53
CA CYS A 525 -23.28 -17.55 -16.55
C CYS A 525 -22.01 -16.71 -16.82
N PHE A 526 -21.12 -16.53 -15.83
CA PHE A 526 -19.98 -15.62 -15.95
C PHE A 526 -18.86 -16.14 -16.87
N GLY A 527 -18.75 -17.47 -17.00
CA GLY A 527 -17.76 -18.11 -17.86
C GLY A 527 -17.94 -17.83 -19.36
N ASP A 528 -19.20 -17.70 -19.79
CA ASP A 528 -19.58 -17.65 -21.21
C ASP A 528 -19.90 -16.22 -21.71
N MET A 529 -19.99 -15.23 -20.80
CA MET A 529 -20.43 -13.86 -21.12
C MET A 529 -19.30 -12.91 -21.53
N ILE A 530 -18.02 -13.24 -21.30
CA ILE A 530 -16.88 -12.41 -21.69
C ILE A 530 -16.27 -12.96 -22.98
N SER A 531 -16.65 -12.37 -24.12
CA SER A 531 -16.16 -12.79 -25.44
C SER A 531 -14.73 -12.29 -25.73
N GLN A 532 -14.31 -11.17 -25.14
CA GLN A 532 -12.97 -10.60 -25.30
C GLN A 532 -12.41 -10.10 -23.96
N PRO A 533 -11.65 -10.94 -23.23
CA PRO A 533 -11.05 -10.52 -21.97
C PRO A 533 -9.89 -9.51 -22.19
N PRO A 534 -9.58 -8.63 -21.21
CA PRO A 534 -8.48 -7.67 -21.30
C PRO A 534 -7.13 -8.37 -21.43
N LYS A 535 -6.53 -8.33 -22.62
CA LYS A 535 -5.23 -9.00 -22.88
C LYS A 535 -4.07 -8.37 -22.10
N THR A 536 -4.21 -7.14 -21.61
CA THR A 536 -3.20 -6.46 -20.77
C THR A 536 -3.21 -6.91 -19.32
N LEU A 537 -4.15 -7.76 -18.92
CA LEU A 537 -4.33 -8.15 -17.53
C LEU A 537 -3.14 -8.97 -17.02
N LYS A 538 -2.42 -8.42 -16.05
CA LYS A 538 -1.27 -9.04 -15.36
C LYS A 538 -1.65 -9.67 -14.03
N SER A 539 -2.73 -9.21 -13.41
CA SER A 539 -3.16 -9.67 -12.08
C SER A 539 -4.67 -9.88 -12.04
N LEU A 540 -5.11 -11.10 -11.71
CA LEU A 540 -6.50 -11.46 -11.51
C LEU A 540 -6.69 -12.06 -10.11
N LYS A 541 -7.63 -11.49 -9.35
CA LYS A 541 -8.07 -12.04 -8.07
C LYS A 541 -9.56 -12.32 -8.11
N LEU A 542 -9.98 -13.55 -7.82
CA LEU A 542 -11.39 -13.92 -7.72
C LEU A 542 -11.66 -14.42 -6.30
N TYR A 543 -12.68 -13.83 -5.67
CA TYR A 543 -13.06 -14.05 -4.28
C TYR A 543 -14.53 -14.46 -4.16
N GLY A 544 -14.88 -15.13 -3.06
CA GLY A 544 -16.26 -15.46 -2.72
C GLY A 544 -16.73 -16.80 -3.31
N HIS A 545 -18.02 -16.87 -3.68
CA HIS A 545 -18.63 -18.15 -4.06
C HIS A 545 -18.35 -18.54 -5.52
N VAL A 546 -17.15 -19.07 -5.75
CA VAL A 546 -16.69 -19.49 -7.08
C VAL A 546 -16.93 -21.00 -7.27
N ASN A 547 -18.00 -21.34 -8.01
CA ASN A 547 -18.42 -22.73 -8.25
C ASN A 547 -17.91 -23.34 -9.57
N LYS A 548 -17.46 -22.51 -10.51
CA LYS A 548 -16.91 -22.92 -11.80
C LYS A 548 -15.96 -21.85 -12.29
N LEU A 549 -14.75 -22.22 -12.68
CA LEU A 549 -13.77 -21.25 -13.17
C LEU A 549 -14.12 -20.72 -14.58
N PRO A 550 -13.99 -19.40 -14.82
CA PRO A 550 -14.25 -18.84 -16.13
C PRO A 550 -13.21 -19.26 -17.19
N ILE A 551 -13.68 -19.73 -18.35
CA ILE A 551 -12.81 -20.29 -19.41
C ILE A 551 -11.89 -19.21 -20.01
N TRP A 552 -12.35 -17.96 -20.07
CA TRP A 552 -11.58 -16.83 -20.61
C TRP A 552 -10.26 -16.57 -19.87
N ILE A 553 -10.06 -17.09 -18.64
CA ILE A 553 -8.76 -17.02 -17.94
C ILE A 553 -7.65 -17.66 -18.78
N LYS A 554 -7.96 -18.72 -19.55
CA LYS A 554 -6.97 -19.36 -20.46
C LYS A 554 -6.49 -18.43 -21.57
N GLN A 555 -7.28 -17.43 -21.95
CA GLN A 555 -6.98 -16.48 -23.02
C GLN A 555 -6.10 -15.30 -22.55
N LEU A 556 -5.84 -15.18 -21.25
CA LEU A 556 -5.06 -14.08 -20.67
C LEU A 556 -3.55 -14.33 -20.76
N ASN A 557 -2.98 -14.07 -21.94
CA ASN A 557 -1.58 -14.43 -22.20
C ASN A 557 -0.55 -13.71 -21.30
N ASN A 558 -0.86 -12.50 -20.82
CA ASN A 558 0.04 -11.67 -20.01
C ASN A 558 -0.20 -11.83 -18.49
N LEU A 559 -1.03 -12.79 -18.07
CA LEU A 559 -1.35 -12.96 -16.66
C LEU A 559 -0.12 -13.44 -15.88
N GLU A 560 0.41 -12.58 -15.04
CA GLU A 560 1.55 -12.90 -14.17
C GLU A 560 1.10 -13.40 -12.80
N LYS A 561 -0.09 -12.99 -12.34
CA LYS A 561 -0.57 -13.25 -10.97
C LYS A 561 -2.01 -13.71 -11.00
N LEU A 562 -2.26 -14.90 -10.47
CA LEU A 562 -3.60 -15.43 -10.26
C LEU A 562 -3.80 -15.73 -8.77
N HIS A 563 -4.86 -15.19 -8.19
CA HIS A 563 -5.32 -15.51 -6.84
C HIS A 563 -6.77 -15.95 -6.90
N LEU A 564 -7.07 -17.12 -6.37
CA LEU A 564 -8.40 -17.70 -6.43
C LEU A 564 -8.83 -18.14 -5.04
N GLU A 565 -10.00 -17.71 -4.62
CA GLU A 565 -10.73 -18.27 -3.49
C GLU A 565 -11.91 -19.04 -4.05
N LEU A 566 -11.85 -20.37 -3.95
CA LEU A 566 -12.83 -21.30 -4.48
C LEU A 566 -13.64 -21.89 -3.34
N THR A 567 -14.97 -21.83 -3.47
CA THR A 567 -15.90 -22.48 -2.53
C THR A 567 -16.27 -23.90 -2.96
N ILE A 568 -16.00 -24.30 -4.21
CA ILE A 568 -16.24 -25.67 -4.67
C ILE A 568 -15.00 -26.14 -5.43
N LEU A 569 -14.56 -27.36 -5.15
CA LEU A 569 -13.55 -28.07 -5.94
C LEU A 569 -14.19 -29.30 -6.56
N VAL A 570 -14.80 -29.11 -7.73
CA VAL A 570 -15.10 -30.23 -8.63
C VAL A 570 -13.77 -30.62 -9.31
N PRO A 571 -13.51 -31.92 -9.59
CA PRO A 571 -12.29 -32.35 -10.27
C PRO A 571 -12.00 -31.60 -11.58
N GLU A 572 -13.04 -31.18 -12.30
CA GLU A 572 -12.95 -30.42 -13.54
C GLU A 572 -12.25 -29.05 -13.36
N ASP A 573 -12.52 -28.34 -12.27
CA ASP A 573 -11.87 -27.05 -11.98
C ASP A 573 -10.39 -27.23 -11.66
N MET A 574 -10.02 -28.35 -11.02
CA MET A 574 -8.63 -28.65 -10.74
C MET A 574 -7.86 -29.08 -11.99
N HIS A 575 -8.49 -29.84 -12.88
CA HIS A 575 -7.92 -30.09 -14.21
C HIS A 575 -7.79 -28.79 -15.01
N PHE A 576 -8.74 -27.86 -14.88
CA PHE A 576 -8.63 -26.54 -15.49
C PHE A 576 -7.40 -25.77 -14.98
N LEU A 577 -7.21 -25.73 -13.66
CA LEU A 577 -6.06 -25.06 -13.04
C LEU A 577 -4.73 -25.72 -13.38
N GLY A 578 -4.71 -27.05 -13.45
CA GLY A 578 -3.53 -27.82 -13.85
C GLY A 578 -3.14 -27.67 -15.31
N GLY A 579 -4.10 -27.31 -16.16
CA GLY A 579 -3.87 -27.00 -17.58
C GLY A 579 -3.53 -25.52 -17.85
N LEU A 580 -3.33 -24.72 -16.81
CA LEU A 580 -2.89 -23.34 -16.97
C LEU A 580 -1.39 -23.29 -17.34
N PRO A 581 -1.01 -22.46 -18.34
CA PRO A 581 0.39 -22.23 -18.67
C PRO A 581 1.29 -21.91 -17.47
N ASP A 582 2.48 -22.51 -17.40
CA ASP A 582 3.49 -22.28 -16.34
C ASP A 582 3.91 -20.80 -16.17
N ARG A 583 3.64 -19.95 -17.16
CA ARG A 583 3.84 -18.51 -17.06
C ARG A 583 2.90 -17.84 -16.04
N TYR A 584 1.72 -18.43 -15.79
CA TYR A 584 0.77 -17.91 -14.82
C TYR A 584 1.28 -18.24 -13.42
N CYS A 585 1.76 -17.25 -12.66
CA CYS A 585 2.08 -17.48 -11.25
C CYS A 585 0.78 -17.51 -10.46
N LEU A 586 0.24 -18.71 -10.25
CA LEU A 586 -0.80 -18.93 -9.25
C LEU A 586 -0.18 -18.65 -7.88
N ARG A 587 -0.38 -17.46 -7.31
CA ARG A 587 0.33 -17.06 -6.08
C ARG A 587 -0.35 -17.57 -4.82
N GLY A 588 -1.66 -17.74 -4.88
CA GLY A 588 -2.48 -18.17 -3.76
C GLY A 588 -3.73 -18.87 -4.26
N LEU A 589 -3.96 -20.09 -3.78
CA LEU A 589 -5.23 -20.81 -3.93
C LEU A 589 -5.85 -20.95 -2.55
N CYS A 590 -7.03 -20.39 -2.33
CA CYS A 590 -7.83 -20.61 -1.14
C CYS A 590 -8.98 -21.56 -1.46
N VAL A 591 -9.11 -22.61 -0.66
CA VAL A 591 -10.14 -23.64 -0.84
C VAL A 591 -11.08 -23.62 0.35
N LYS A 592 -12.39 -23.50 0.12
CA LYS A 592 -13.43 -23.48 1.16
C LYS A 592 -14.49 -24.57 0.93
N PRO A 593 -14.28 -25.81 1.39
CA PRO A 593 -15.25 -26.89 1.19
C PRO A 593 -16.59 -26.59 1.88
N ILE A 594 -17.71 -26.85 1.21
CA ILE A 594 -19.06 -26.52 1.72
C ILE A 594 -19.65 -27.67 2.57
N GLN A 595 -19.15 -28.90 2.43
CA GLN A 595 -19.67 -30.09 3.10
C GLN A 595 -18.55 -30.90 3.76
N ASP A 596 -18.94 -31.74 4.73
CA ASP A 596 -18.04 -32.72 5.33
C ASP A 596 -17.51 -33.69 4.26
N GLY A 597 -16.20 -33.94 4.19
CA GLY A 597 -15.66 -34.85 3.17
C GLY A 597 -14.14 -34.91 3.03
N GLU A 598 -13.69 -35.47 1.90
CA GLU A 598 -12.27 -35.61 1.54
C GLU A 598 -11.90 -34.68 0.37
N LEU A 599 -10.85 -33.89 0.57
CA LEU A 599 -10.15 -33.14 -0.47
C LEU A 599 -8.88 -33.91 -0.86
N ASN A 600 -9.01 -34.78 -1.85
CA ASN A 600 -7.90 -35.59 -2.33
C ASN A 600 -7.32 -35.00 -3.62
N PHE A 601 -6.09 -34.49 -3.56
CA PHE A 601 -5.38 -33.98 -4.73
C PHE A 601 -4.80 -35.11 -5.62
N GLY A 602 -4.93 -36.38 -5.21
CA GLY A 602 -4.49 -37.56 -5.95
C GLY A 602 -5.31 -37.89 -7.19
N THR A 603 -6.54 -37.38 -7.29
CA THR A 603 -7.40 -37.58 -8.47
C THR A 603 -6.99 -36.71 -9.66
N LEU A 604 -5.99 -35.84 -9.50
CA LEU A 604 -5.58 -34.86 -10.50
C LEU A 604 -4.67 -35.41 -11.60
N GLY A 605 -4.34 -36.70 -11.58
CA GLY A 605 -3.51 -37.34 -12.61
C GLY A 605 -2.14 -36.68 -12.76
N ASN A 606 -1.80 -36.20 -13.97
CA ASN A 606 -0.51 -35.58 -14.30
C ASN A 606 -0.46 -34.06 -14.04
N VAL A 607 -1.45 -33.48 -13.36
CA VAL A 607 -1.50 -32.04 -13.07
C VAL A 607 -0.40 -31.64 -12.09
N ILE A 608 0.37 -30.60 -12.44
CA ILE A 608 1.41 -30.01 -11.60
C ILE A 608 1.10 -28.53 -11.44
N PHE A 609 0.98 -28.06 -10.19
CA PHE A 609 0.89 -26.63 -9.90
C PHE A 609 2.31 -26.05 -9.82
N SER A 610 2.88 -25.76 -10.99
CA SER A 610 4.15 -25.03 -11.10
C SER A 610 3.98 -23.62 -10.53
N ARG A 611 4.94 -23.16 -9.73
CA ARG A 611 5.00 -21.80 -9.15
C ARG A 611 3.90 -21.40 -8.17
N LEU A 612 3.07 -22.35 -7.69
CA LEU A 612 2.22 -22.10 -6.53
C LEU A 612 3.09 -21.86 -5.31
N ARG A 613 3.09 -20.66 -4.75
CA ARG A 613 3.88 -20.34 -3.54
C ARG A 613 3.09 -20.46 -2.25
N VAL A 614 1.80 -20.11 -2.28
CA VAL A 614 0.92 -20.16 -1.10
C VAL A 614 -0.29 -21.02 -1.43
N LEU A 615 -0.55 -22.03 -0.60
CA LEU A 615 -1.82 -22.75 -0.57
C LEU A 615 -2.54 -22.37 0.72
N GLU A 616 -3.81 -22.01 0.62
CA GLU A 616 -4.68 -21.68 1.75
C GLU A 616 -5.88 -22.62 1.75
N ILE A 617 -6.22 -23.17 2.92
CA ILE A 617 -7.33 -24.10 3.09
C ILE A 617 -8.16 -23.58 4.27
N ASP A 618 -9.41 -23.23 3.99
CA ASP A 618 -10.39 -22.89 5.02
C ASP A 618 -11.19 -24.15 5.36
N CYS A 619 -11.02 -24.61 6.59
CA CYS A 619 -11.77 -25.73 7.15
C CYS A 619 -12.93 -25.18 7.99
N THR A 620 -14.15 -25.27 7.46
CA THR A 620 -15.38 -24.82 8.12
C THR A 620 -16.17 -25.93 8.81
N SER A 621 -15.87 -27.20 8.52
CA SER A 621 -16.54 -28.38 9.08
C SER A 621 -15.58 -29.57 9.20
N LYS A 622 -15.97 -30.82 8.89
CA LYS A 622 -15.06 -31.98 8.87
C LYS A 622 -14.38 -32.12 7.51
N LEU A 623 -13.06 -32.05 7.46
CA LEU A 623 -12.30 -32.13 6.23
C LEU A 623 -11.08 -33.05 6.38
N HIS A 624 -10.90 -33.98 5.45
CA HIS A 624 -9.66 -34.71 5.29
C HIS A 624 -8.95 -34.26 4.02
N VAL A 625 -7.72 -33.77 4.12
CA VAL A 625 -6.93 -33.29 2.98
C VAL A 625 -5.78 -34.25 2.71
N THR A 626 -5.69 -34.76 1.49
CA THR A 626 -4.63 -35.68 1.08
C THR A 626 -3.77 -35.04 -0.01
N PHE A 627 -2.50 -34.77 0.33
CA PHE A 627 -1.48 -34.34 -0.62
C PHE A 627 -0.80 -35.55 -1.24
N VAL A 628 -0.51 -35.47 -2.54
CA VAL A 628 0.18 -36.52 -3.29
C VAL A 628 1.44 -35.98 -3.94
N GLU A 629 2.33 -36.89 -4.34
CA GLU A 629 3.59 -36.55 -4.98
C GLU A 629 3.39 -35.69 -6.24
N ARG A 630 4.32 -34.75 -6.46
CA ARG A 630 4.46 -33.93 -7.68
C ARG A 630 3.43 -32.81 -7.90
N VAL A 631 2.29 -32.81 -7.20
CA VAL A 631 1.23 -31.82 -7.42
C VAL A 631 1.62 -30.41 -6.92
N PHE A 632 2.20 -30.29 -5.71
CA PHE A 632 2.55 -29.00 -5.08
C PHE A 632 4.04 -28.87 -4.76
N ARG A 633 4.91 -29.09 -5.75
CA ARG A 633 6.37 -29.12 -5.55
C ARG A 633 6.93 -27.78 -5.02
N GLU A 634 6.49 -26.66 -5.59
CA GLU A 634 7.02 -25.30 -5.32
C GLU A 634 6.29 -24.53 -4.21
N ALA A 635 5.31 -25.16 -3.56
CA ALA A 635 4.53 -24.54 -2.48
C ALA A 635 5.42 -24.29 -1.25
N GLU A 636 5.67 -23.01 -0.96
CA GLU A 636 6.53 -22.60 0.15
C GLU A 636 5.75 -22.41 1.46
N VAL A 637 4.49 -22.02 1.39
CA VAL A 637 3.65 -21.72 2.56
C VAL A 637 2.29 -22.40 2.44
N LEU A 638 1.93 -23.18 3.44
CA LEU A 638 0.58 -23.73 3.64
C LEU A 638 -0.13 -22.95 4.75
N LYS A 639 -1.25 -22.31 4.46
CA LYS A 639 -2.10 -21.63 5.43
C LYS A 639 -3.36 -22.44 5.66
N ILE A 640 -3.70 -22.68 6.91
CA ILE A 640 -4.87 -23.42 7.32
C ILE A 640 -5.67 -22.52 8.25
N HIS A 641 -6.94 -22.31 7.93
CA HIS A 641 -7.86 -21.56 8.76
C HIS A 641 -8.99 -22.47 9.22
N CYS A 642 -9.04 -22.79 10.51
CA CYS A 642 -10.06 -23.65 11.09
C CYS A 642 -11.12 -22.81 11.81
N SER A 643 -12.38 -23.08 11.51
CA SER A 643 -13.54 -22.50 12.21
C SER A 643 -13.84 -23.24 13.51
N ASP A 644 -14.60 -22.61 14.41
CA ASP A 644 -14.99 -23.23 15.69
C ASP A 644 -15.79 -24.52 15.43
N GLY A 645 -15.35 -25.63 16.05
CA GLY A 645 -15.98 -26.95 15.87
C GLY A 645 -15.57 -27.71 14.60
N ALA A 646 -14.70 -27.16 13.76
CA ALA A 646 -14.16 -27.86 12.59
C ALA A 646 -13.18 -28.97 13.00
N SER A 647 -13.14 -30.05 12.21
CA SER A 647 -12.20 -31.16 12.39
C SER A 647 -11.43 -31.34 11.09
N LEU A 648 -10.13 -31.08 11.13
CA LEU A 648 -9.25 -31.21 9.98
C LEU A 648 -8.31 -32.40 10.19
N ARG A 649 -8.09 -33.20 9.16
CA ARG A 649 -6.98 -34.14 9.06
C ARG A 649 -6.20 -33.84 7.79
N ILE A 650 -4.88 -33.91 7.87
CA ILE A 650 -4.00 -33.68 6.72
C ILE A 650 -3.07 -34.87 6.58
N SER A 651 -2.90 -35.37 5.36
CA SER A 651 -1.93 -36.41 5.04
C SER A 651 -1.08 -36.03 3.83
N GLY A 652 0.14 -36.56 3.75
CA GLY A 652 1.03 -36.40 2.59
C GLY A 652 1.84 -35.09 2.54
N LEU A 653 2.02 -34.39 3.67
CA LEU A 653 2.84 -33.16 3.71
C LEU A 653 4.29 -33.40 3.27
N GLU A 654 4.83 -34.61 3.44
CA GLU A 654 6.14 -35.05 2.97
C GLU A 654 6.33 -34.89 1.45
N HIS A 655 5.24 -34.83 0.69
CA HIS A 655 5.28 -34.65 -0.75
C HIS A 655 5.44 -33.18 -1.18
N MET A 656 5.27 -32.20 -0.28
CA MET A 656 5.44 -30.77 -0.54
C MET A 656 6.91 -30.33 -0.43
N SER A 657 7.71 -30.66 -1.44
CA SER A 657 9.18 -30.60 -1.39
C SER A 657 9.78 -29.24 -0.99
N ASP A 658 9.17 -28.11 -1.42
CA ASP A 658 9.66 -26.76 -1.11
C ASP A 658 9.01 -26.10 0.12
N LEU A 659 8.18 -26.81 0.87
CA LEU A 659 7.46 -26.25 2.02
C LEU A 659 8.43 -25.70 3.08
N LYS A 660 8.25 -24.43 3.43
CA LYS A 660 9.05 -23.68 4.41
C LYS A 660 8.25 -23.38 5.67
N GLU A 661 6.96 -23.08 5.53
CA GLU A 661 6.11 -22.66 6.64
C GLU A 661 4.70 -23.26 6.57
N VAL A 662 4.16 -23.65 7.72
CA VAL A 662 2.74 -24.01 7.88
C VAL A 662 2.11 -23.06 8.90
N TRP A 663 1.05 -22.36 8.51
CA TRP A 663 0.37 -21.38 9.34
C TRP A 663 -0.98 -21.94 9.76
N LEU A 664 -1.15 -22.19 11.05
CA LEU A 664 -2.41 -22.66 11.60
C LEU A 664 -3.12 -21.49 12.29
N LYS A 665 -4.32 -21.16 11.83
CA LYS A 665 -5.13 -20.03 12.28
C LYS A 665 -6.52 -20.49 12.71
N GLY A 666 -7.15 -19.71 13.60
CA GLY A 666 -8.52 -19.94 14.04
C GLY A 666 -8.61 -20.90 15.22
N SER A 667 -9.69 -21.67 15.32
CA SER A 667 -9.93 -22.63 16.40
C SER A 667 -9.66 -24.05 15.93
N TYR A 668 -8.78 -24.76 16.63
CA TYR A 668 -8.35 -26.11 16.29
C TYR A 668 -8.04 -26.90 17.56
N GLY A 669 -8.22 -28.22 17.51
CA GLY A 669 -7.87 -29.12 18.61
C GLY A 669 -6.37 -29.35 18.73
N ASP A 670 -5.92 -29.74 19.93
CA ASP A 670 -4.52 -30.09 20.19
C ASP A 670 -4.06 -31.31 19.37
N GLU A 671 -4.98 -32.22 19.03
CA GLU A 671 -4.71 -33.39 18.18
C GLU A 671 -4.17 -32.98 16.80
N LEU A 672 -4.85 -32.05 16.10
CA LEU A 672 -4.40 -31.54 14.79
C LEU A 672 -3.02 -30.87 14.89
N LYS A 673 -2.79 -30.11 15.97
CA LYS A 673 -1.50 -29.47 16.21
C LYS A 673 -0.39 -30.50 16.37
N GLN A 674 -0.62 -31.56 17.16
CA GLN A 674 0.36 -32.64 17.35
C GLN A 674 0.61 -33.42 16.06
N GLU A 675 -0.45 -33.74 15.31
CA GLU A 675 -0.37 -34.42 14.01
C GLU A 675 0.49 -33.63 13.02
N LEU A 676 0.24 -32.32 12.88
CA LEU A 676 1.05 -31.45 12.04
C LEU A 676 2.50 -31.38 12.51
N GLN A 677 2.75 -31.25 13.82
CA GLN A 677 4.12 -31.24 14.35
C GLN A 677 4.87 -32.54 14.03
N GLN A 678 4.21 -33.68 14.13
CA GLN A 678 4.78 -34.98 13.80
C GLN A 678 5.16 -35.06 12.31
N GLN A 679 4.24 -34.74 11.41
CA GLN A 679 4.52 -34.75 9.97
C GLN A 679 5.64 -33.79 9.58
N LEU A 680 5.64 -32.58 10.15
CA LEU A 680 6.67 -31.56 9.89
C LEU A 680 8.06 -31.94 10.44
N SER A 681 8.12 -32.75 11.50
CA SER A 681 9.39 -33.24 12.07
C SER A 681 10.11 -34.24 11.16
N VAL A 682 9.34 -35.05 10.42
CA VAL A 682 9.85 -36.06 9.48
C VAL A 682 10.08 -35.46 8.08
N HIS A 683 9.50 -34.30 7.80
CA HIS A 683 9.67 -33.60 6.53
C HIS A 683 11.15 -33.21 6.28
N LYS A 684 11.65 -33.48 5.06
CA LYS A 684 13.07 -33.26 4.67
C LYS A 684 13.58 -31.85 4.96
N ARG A 685 12.73 -30.83 4.81
CA ARG A 685 13.07 -29.41 5.06
C ARG A 685 12.70 -28.86 6.45
N LYS A 686 12.10 -29.67 7.32
CA LYS A 686 11.62 -29.27 8.67
C LYS A 686 10.89 -27.92 8.67
N PRO A 687 9.74 -27.78 7.98
CA PRO A 687 9.03 -26.51 7.84
C PRO A 687 8.57 -25.98 9.20
N VAL A 688 8.53 -24.66 9.36
CA VAL A 688 8.18 -24.00 10.63
C VAL A 688 6.66 -23.94 10.79
N LEU A 689 6.12 -24.53 11.85
CA LEU A 689 4.73 -24.35 12.25
C LEU A 689 4.55 -23.01 12.99
N LYS A 690 3.75 -22.11 12.42
CA LYS A 690 3.37 -20.82 13.02
C LYS A 690 1.91 -20.87 13.46
N LEU A 691 1.68 -20.64 14.74
CA LEU A 691 0.35 -20.55 15.32
C LEU A 691 -0.07 -19.08 15.34
N VAL A 692 -1.17 -18.75 14.67
CA VAL A 692 -1.68 -17.38 14.60
C VAL A 692 -2.97 -17.29 15.40
N GLN A 693 -2.88 -16.70 16.59
CA GLN A 693 -4.05 -16.40 17.39
C GLN A 693 -4.82 -15.21 16.79
N ARG A 694 -6.15 -15.29 16.84
CA ARG A 694 -7.02 -14.18 16.46
C ARG A 694 -6.68 -13.00 17.38
N ARG A 695 -6.26 -11.85 16.84
CA ARG A 695 -6.22 -10.62 17.64
C ARG A 695 -7.64 -10.36 18.13
N SER A 696 -7.85 -10.39 19.44
CA SER A 696 -9.09 -9.92 20.05
C SER A 696 -9.33 -8.49 19.56
N SER A 697 -10.44 -8.32 18.83
CA SER A 697 -10.85 -7.07 18.18
C SER A 697 -11.31 -6.02 19.17
#